data_AF-A0A3M3JJL0-F1
#
_entry.id   AF-A0A3M3JJL0-F1
#
_cell.length_a   1.000
_cell.length_b   1.000
_cell.length_c   1.000
_cell.angle_alpha   90.00
_cell.angle_beta   90.00
_cell.angle_gamma   90.00
#
_symmetry.space_group_name_H-M   'P 1'
#
loop_
_entity.id
_entity.type
_entity.pdbx_description
1 polymer ?
#
loop_
_entity_poly.entity_id
_entity_poly.type
_entity_poly.pdbx_seq_one_letter_code
_entity_poly.pdbx_strand_id
1 'polypeptide(L)'
;MAESFNCSMNEVRKNHNSNNFRRTTAMKSLPLLAGLGALTAASSVFAWDYVLLDTDKAAQNQQITSQQLGVKTDKPFIITMRTLHGGRQEGVSIIDIDNGTMKLSVVPTRGMNVLQASVGDVRMGWDSPVKDVVNPAFIELNGRGGLGWLEGFNELVTRCGYEWVGHPGMDNGELLTLHGRAANIPASKVTLQIDEKPPYAIRLKGELKEQAFKKVDFSVQTELVTEPGSTSFSLNDTLTNNGDYPKEYQALYHSNFSTPFLEQGARFEAPVKQVSPFNEKAKGDLGDWQTYRAPTPDYDETVYNVVPYGDAKGDTLTVLHNKAGSLGVAVGFNTKQLPVFSLWKNTDTKGQGYVTGLEPGTSFSYNRRFQRPLNLVPTIAPKEQRQFQISYSLLADKGAVDKALGQIKTIQDGRETEVRKEPLVDLTTLEIFACLHPLNPSKTSMNMKILMVLTSHDQLGDTGKKTGFWLEEFAAPYYVFKDANAEVTLVSPKGGQPPLDPKSDEPDAQTAETERFAKDADAQKVLANTGLLSEVNAADFDAVFYPGGHGPLWDLAEDPHSIALIEAFAKADKPHGLVCHAPGVLRKVKAQNGEPLVKGRRVTGFTNTEEEAVGLTEVVPFLVEDVLKELGGDYSKGDDWSIHVLTDGKLVTGQNPASSAQAAKDVLTLLG
;
A
#
# COMPACT_ATOMS: atom_id res chain seq x y z
N MET A 1 11.29 -18.56 62.03
CA MET A 1 12.32 -19.28 61.25
C MET A 1 12.77 -18.31 60.17
N ALA A 2 13.77 -17.47 60.43
CA ALA A 2 15.21 -17.80 60.43
C ALA A 2 15.66 -18.05 58.98
N GLU A 3 16.62 -17.36 58.34
CA GLU A 3 17.77 -16.55 58.75
C GLU A 3 18.19 -15.72 57.51
N SER A 4 18.35 -14.39 57.56
CA SER A 4 19.62 -13.65 57.76
C SER A 4 20.82 -14.18 56.97
N PHE A 5 21.48 -13.33 56.16
CA PHE A 5 22.75 -12.69 56.54
C PHE A 5 23.26 -11.69 55.46
N ASN A 6 23.54 -10.47 55.94
CA ASN A 6 24.38 -9.44 55.32
C ASN A 6 25.81 -9.94 55.07
N CYS A 7 26.49 -9.45 54.02
CA CYS A 7 27.69 -8.61 54.21
C CYS A 7 28.18 -7.98 52.88
N SER A 8 28.64 -6.74 52.99
CA SER A 8 29.41 -5.99 51.99
C SER A 8 30.89 -6.03 52.38
N MET A 9 31.82 -6.18 51.42
CA MET A 9 33.00 -5.32 51.20
C MET A 9 34.03 -5.95 50.23
N ASN A 10 34.32 -5.18 49.17
CA ASN A 10 35.58 -4.87 48.49
C ASN A 10 36.70 -5.89 48.14
N GLU A 11 37.10 -5.73 46.87
CA GLU A 11 38.44 -5.88 46.25
C GLU A 11 39.07 -7.27 46.05
N VAL A 12 39.30 -7.66 44.78
CA VAL A 12 40.60 -7.56 44.07
C VAL A 12 40.47 -8.21 42.67
N ARG A 13 41.01 -7.52 41.67
CA ARG A 13 41.18 -7.87 40.25
C ARG A 13 41.51 -9.34 39.95
N LYS A 14 40.90 -9.89 38.90
CA LYS A 14 41.60 -10.69 37.87
C LYS A 14 40.82 -10.68 36.55
N ASN A 15 41.46 -10.11 35.52
CA ASN A 15 41.12 -10.25 34.10
C ASN A 15 40.75 -11.69 33.76
N HIS A 16 39.63 -11.92 33.06
CA HIS A 16 39.47 -12.99 32.06
C HIS A 16 38.47 -12.52 31.00
N ASN A 17 39.01 -12.10 29.86
CA ASN A 17 38.26 -11.78 28.65
C ASN A 17 38.13 -13.09 27.86
N SER A 18 37.02 -13.82 28.01
CA SER A 18 36.76 -15.05 27.26
C SER A 18 35.89 -14.73 26.03
N ASN A 19 36.55 -14.54 24.89
CA ASN A 19 35.89 -14.56 23.59
C ASN A 19 35.39 -15.99 23.30
N ASN A 20 34.08 -16.14 23.13
CA ASN A 20 33.43 -17.37 22.72
C ASN A 20 33.73 -17.66 21.23
N PHE A 21 34.72 -18.52 20.97
CA PHE A 21 34.97 -19.11 19.65
C PHE A 21 34.22 -20.44 19.54
N ARG A 22 33.45 -20.64 18.47
CA ARG A 22 32.93 -21.96 18.10
C ARG A 22 33.21 -22.22 16.63
N ARG A 23 34.01 -23.25 16.35
CA ARG A 23 34.26 -23.78 15.00
C ARG A 23 33.14 -24.73 14.63
N THR A 24 32.41 -24.46 13.57
CA THR A 24 31.43 -25.40 13.02
C THR A 24 31.49 -25.45 11.51
N THR A 25 31.32 -26.65 10.96
CA THR A 25 31.29 -26.95 9.52
C THR A 25 30.03 -26.40 8.86
N ALA A 26 30.18 -25.57 7.83
CA ALA A 26 29.11 -25.07 6.98
C ALA A 26 29.24 -25.59 5.52
N MET A 27 28.10 -25.83 4.87
CA MET A 27 27.99 -26.19 3.44
C MET A 27 28.29 -25.00 2.52
N LYS A 28 28.88 -25.27 1.34
CA LYS A 28 29.29 -24.25 0.34
C LYS A 28 28.43 -24.22 -0.94
N SER A 29 28.45 -23.05 -1.59
CA SER A 29 28.30 -22.77 -3.03
C SER A 29 29.56 -21.99 -3.53
N LEU A 30 29.97 -22.17 -4.80
CA LEU A 30 31.23 -21.66 -5.41
C LEU A 30 30.94 -20.81 -6.69
N PRO A 31 31.96 -20.14 -7.28
CA PRO A 31 32.23 -18.70 -7.31
C PRO A 31 31.49 -17.90 -8.41
N LEU A 32 31.58 -16.56 -8.34
CA LEU A 32 31.01 -15.60 -9.29
C LEU A 32 31.67 -15.70 -10.68
N LEU A 33 31.19 -16.63 -11.52
CA LEU A 33 31.29 -16.58 -12.97
C LEU A 33 29.88 -16.40 -13.49
N ALA A 34 29.71 -15.49 -14.45
CA ALA A 34 28.44 -14.97 -14.95
C ALA A 34 27.53 -16.00 -15.67
N GLY A 35 27.09 -17.03 -14.96
CA GLY A 35 26.07 -17.99 -15.37
C GLY A 35 25.71 -18.89 -14.19
N LEU A 36 24.43 -18.93 -13.79
CA LEU A 36 23.99 -19.83 -12.73
C LEU A 36 24.23 -21.27 -13.17
N GLY A 37 24.47 -22.16 -12.22
CA GLY A 37 24.26 -23.60 -12.39
C GLY A 37 25.52 -24.45 -12.47
N ALA A 38 25.85 -25.07 -11.32
CA ALA A 38 26.14 -26.51 -11.20
C ALA A 38 26.03 -26.93 -9.71
N LEU A 39 25.28 -28.02 -9.44
CA LEU A 39 25.24 -28.71 -8.14
C LEU A 39 26.60 -29.35 -7.82
N THR A 40 27.12 -29.16 -6.60
CA THR A 40 28.44 -29.68 -6.17
C THR A 40 28.37 -30.59 -4.95
N ALA A 41 29.08 -31.73 -5.02
CA ALA A 41 29.37 -32.64 -3.92
C ALA A 41 30.27 -31.98 -2.86
N ALA A 42 30.04 -32.34 -1.59
CA ALA A 42 30.56 -31.65 -0.40
C ALA A 42 32.03 -31.94 -0.07
N SER A 43 32.80 -30.87 0.18
CA SER A 43 34.06 -30.92 0.93
C SER A 43 34.16 -29.69 1.85
N SER A 44 34.43 -29.93 3.13
CA SER A 44 34.44 -28.92 4.21
C SER A 44 35.49 -27.83 4.00
N VAL A 45 35.07 -26.57 4.00
CA VAL A 45 35.98 -25.41 4.05
C VAL A 45 35.81 -24.74 5.41
N PHE A 46 36.93 -24.42 6.05
CA PHE A 46 36.97 -23.69 7.31
C PHE A 46 36.55 -22.22 7.09
N ALA A 47 35.77 -21.65 8.01
CA ALA A 47 35.27 -20.28 7.95
C ALA A 47 35.31 -19.64 9.35
N TRP A 48 35.48 -18.32 9.41
CA TRP A 48 35.23 -17.56 10.63
C TRP A 48 33.74 -17.23 10.71
N ASP A 49 33.09 -17.66 11.79
CA ASP A 49 31.66 -17.43 12.03
C ASP A 49 31.45 -16.53 13.27
N TYR A 50 30.69 -15.46 13.10
CA TYR A 50 30.35 -14.50 14.15
C TYR A 50 28.83 -14.39 14.30
N VAL A 51 28.35 -14.44 15.54
CA VAL A 51 26.96 -14.09 15.86
C VAL A 51 26.93 -12.62 16.28
N LEU A 52 26.46 -11.78 15.37
CA LEU A 52 26.40 -10.33 15.54
C LEU A 52 25.18 -9.89 16.37
N LEU A 53 24.06 -10.57 16.16
CA LEU A 53 22.79 -10.37 16.87
C LEU A 53 22.11 -11.73 17.05
N ASP A 54 21.47 -11.95 18.20
CA ASP A 54 20.62 -13.10 18.49
C ASP A 54 19.52 -12.66 19.47
N THR A 55 18.42 -13.40 19.61
CA THR A 55 17.31 -13.04 20.51
C THR A 55 17.77 -12.92 21.97
N ASP A 56 18.80 -13.67 22.35
CA ASP A 56 19.38 -13.66 23.70
C ASP A 56 20.57 -12.69 23.83
N LYS A 57 20.99 -12.04 22.74
CA LYS A 57 22.19 -11.19 22.68
C LYS A 57 21.88 -9.88 21.97
N ALA A 58 21.76 -8.81 22.77
CA ALA A 58 21.58 -7.46 22.25
C ALA A 58 22.64 -7.08 21.21
N ALA A 59 22.23 -6.27 20.23
CA ALA A 59 23.13 -5.63 19.28
C ALA A 59 24.24 -4.88 20.05
N GLN A 60 25.50 -5.12 19.67
CA GLN A 60 26.64 -4.42 20.23
C GLN A 60 27.48 -3.81 19.12
N ASN A 61 28.00 -2.62 19.38
CA ASN A 61 28.97 -2.00 18.51
C ASN A 61 30.20 -2.90 18.45
N GLN A 62 30.55 -3.37 17.26
CA GLN A 62 31.68 -4.27 17.04
C GLN A 62 32.27 -4.03 15.66
N GLN A 63 33.56 -4.30 15.54
CA GLN A 63 34.31 -4.17 14.30
C GLN A 63 35.15 -5.43 14.07
N ILE A 64 35.09 -5.95 12.86
CA ILE A 64 35.85 -7.11 12.39
C ILE A 64 36.63 -6.69 11.15
N THR A 65 37.94 -6.89 11.18
CA THR A 65 38.84 -6.50 10.08
C THR A 65 39.58 -7.70 9.52
N SER A 66 39.92 -7.65 8.23
CA SER A 66 40.76 -8.68 7.60
C SER A 66 42.10 -8.87 8.33
N GLN A 67 42.66 -7.79 8.90
CA GLN A 67 43.89 -7.83 9.68
C GLN A 67 43.77 -8.65 10.98
N GLN A 68 42.68 -8.45 11.74
CA GLN A 68 42.43 -9.22 12.97
C GLN A 68 42.27 -10.72 12.69
N LEU A 69 41.73 -11.06 11.52
CA LEU A 69 41.53 -12.44 11.06
C LEU A 69 42.81 -13.08 10.50
N GLY A 70 43.87 -12.30 10.26
CA GLY A 70 45.07 -12.76 9.56
C GLY A 70 44.84 -13.06 8.08
N VAL A 71 43.79 -12.50 7.47
CA VAL A 71 43.49 -12.66 6.04
C VAL A 71 44.56 -11.96 5.21
N LYS A 72 45.12 -12.68 4.24
CA LYS A 72 46.12 -12.16 3.30
C LYS A 72 45.42 -11.76 1.99
N THR A 73 45.04 -10.49 1.90
CA THR A 73 44.43 -9.89 0.71
C THR A 73 45.06 -8.53 0.43
N ASP A 74 45.14 -8.15 -0.84
CA ASP A 74 45.51 -6.81 -1.30
C ASP A 74 44.36 -5.80 -1.15
N LYS A 75 43.15 -6.29 -0.86
CA LYS A 75 41.92 -5.52 -0.64
C LYS A 75 41.44 -5.73 0.80
N PRO A 76 42.07 -5.07 1.79
CA PRO A 76 41.65 -5.23 3.19
C PRO A 76 40.19 -4.80 3.37
N PHE A 77 39.46 -5.54 4.19
CA PHE A 77 38.04 -5.31 4.43
C PHE A 77 37.76 -5.03 5.92
N ILE A 78 36.68 -4.31 6.18
CA ILE A 78 36.20 -3.94 7.51
C ILE A 78 34.68 -4.13 7.55
N ILE A 79 34.18 -4.83 8.58
CA ILE A 79 32.76 -4.94 8.88
C ILE A 79 32.52 -4.28 10.23
N THR A 80 31.61 -3.32 10.29
CA THR A 80 31.24 -2.60 11.51
C THR A 80 29.74 -2.72 11.75
N MET A 81 29.34 -3.16 12.94
CA MET A 81 27.97 -3.04 13.40
C MET A 81 27.86 -1.88 14.37
N ARG A 82 26.81 -1.07 14.25
CA ARG A 82 26.54 0.06 15.15
C ARG A 82 25.04 0.27 15.35
N THR A 83 24.68 0.89 16.47
CA THR A 83 23.31 1.33 16.75
C THR A 83 23.15 2.83 16.44
N LEU A 84 22.05 3.18 15.79
CA LEU A 84 21.65 4.55 15.47
C LEU A 84 20.82 5.15 16.61
N HIS A 85 20.87 6.48 16.71
CA HIS A 85 20.24 7.24 17.79
C HIS A 85 19.63 8.54 17.24
N GLY A 86 18.63 9.07 17.95
CA GLY A 86 17.92 10.31 17.63
C GLY A 86 16.72 10.10 16.71
N GLY A 87 15.67 10.92 16.88
CA GLY A 87 14.51 10.91 15.99
C GLY A 87 13.81 9.54 15.90
N ARG A 88 13.32 9.19 14.70
CA ARG A 88 12.62 7.91 14.46
C ARG A 88 13.59 6.76 14.16
N GLN A 89 14.90 6.98 14.14
CA GLN A 89 15.92 5.94 13.95
C GLN A 89 16.48 5.37 15.27
N GLU A 90 15.98 5.83 16.41
CA GLU A 90 16.46 5.37 17.72
C GLU A 90 16.43 3.83 17.84
N GLY A 91 17.57 3.25 18.22
CA GLY A 91 17.72 1.81 18.43
C GLY A 91 17.90 0.98 17.15
N VAL A 92 17.96 1.60 15.96
CA VAL A 92 18.20 0.86 14.71
C VAL A 92 19.63 0.34 14.64
N SER A 93 19.78 -0.96 14.37
CA SER A 93 21.07 -1.58 14.08
C SER A 93 21.40 -1.45 12.59
N ILE A 94 22.64 -1.08 12.28
CA ILE A 94 23.18 -1.03 10.93
C ILE A 94 24.53 -1.76 10.89
N ILE A 95 24.78 -2.47 9.79
CA ILE A 95 26.02 -3.19 9.51
C ILE A 95 26.63 -2.60 8.24
N ASP A 96 27.76 -1.95 8.39
CA ASP A 96 28.56 -1.39 7.31
C ASP A 96 29.64 -2.41 6.92
N ILE A 97 29.67 -2.82 5.65
CA ILE A 97 30.68 -3.71 5.05
C ILE A 97 31.49 -2.90 4.04
N ASP A 98 32.76 -2.64 4.34
CA ASP A 98 33.75 -2.15 3.39
C ASP A 98 34.59 -3.34 2.92
N ASN A 99 34.39 -3.80 1.69
CA ASN A 99 35.14 -4.93 1.14
C ASN A 99 36.53 -4.54 0.58
N GLY A 100 36.96 -3.28 0.81
CA GLY A 100 38.19 -2.71 0.24
C GLY A 100 38.01 -2.07 -1.14
N THR A 101 36.81 -2.12 -1.72
CA THR A 101 36.46 -1.46 -2.99
C THR A 101 35.02 -0.95 -2.98
N MET A 102 34.06 -1.79 -2.61
CA MET A 102 32.67 -1.44 -2.38
C MET A 102 32.37 -1.32 -0.88
N LYS A 103 31.59 -0.28 -0.54
CA LYS A 103 30.99 -0.09 0.79
C LYS A 103 29.50 -0.37 0.71
N LEU A 104 28.97 -1.16 1.63
CA LEU A 104 27.56 -1.55 1.74
C LEU A 104 27.07 -1.22 3.14
N SER A 105 25.82 -0.79 3.26
CA SER A 105 25.14 -0.64 4.55
C SER A 105 23.88 -1.51 4.57
N VAL A 106 23.77 -2.42 5.54
CA VAL A 106 22.65 -3.35 5.72
C VAL A 106 21.96 -3.06 7.04
N VAL A 107 20.62 -3.12 7.07
CA VAL A 107 19.82 -2.73 8.25
C VAL A 107 19.11 -3.95 8.84
N PRO A 108 19.71 -4.67 9.81
CA PRO A 108 19.04 -5.77 10.49
C PRO A 108 17.68 -5.44 11.11
N THR A 109 17.51 -4.23 11.63
CA THR A 109 16.25 -3.79 12.22
C THR A 109 15.14 -3.62 11.17
N ARG A 110 15.49 -3.49 9.89
CA ARG A 110 14.56 -3.32 8.77
C ARG A 110 14.74 -4.45 7.75
N GLY A 111 14.45 -5.70 8.14
CA GLY A 111 14.38 -6.82 7.20
C GLY A 111 15.68 -7.20 6.50
N MET A 112 16.84 -6.83 7.07
CA MET A 112 18.14 -6.98 6.41
C MET A 112 18.21 -6.23 5.05
N ASN A 113 17.41 -5.17 4.89
CA ASN A 113 17.43 -4.33 3.69
C ASN A 113 18.82 -3.74 3.45
N VAL A 114 19.18 -3.55 2.19
CA VAL A 114 20.42 -2.85 1.82
C VAL A 114 20.09 -1.37 1.70
N LEU A 115 20.56 -0.56 2.65
CA LEU A 115 20.30 0.87 2.66
C LEU A 115 20.99 1.56 1.47
N GLN A 116 22.24 1.21 1.20
CA GLN A 116 23.02 1.78 0.11
C GLN A 116 24.26 0.92 -0.20
N ALA A 117 24.81 1.13 -1.38
CA ALA A 117 26.14 0.67 -1.75
C ALA A 117 26.93 1.80 -2.43
N SER A 118 28.26 1.76 -2.41
CA SER A 118 29.09 2.71 -3.17
C SER A 118 30.43 2.11 -3.55
N VAL A 119 30.99 2.55 -4.68
CA VAL A 119 32.36 2.27 -5.11
C VAL A 119 33.00 3.61 -5.47
N GLY A 120 34.03 4.00 -4.71
CA GLY A 120 34.54 5.38 -4.77
C GLY A 120 33.41 6.38 -4.50
N ASP A 121 33.23 7.34 -5.42
CA ASP A 121 32.20 8.38 -5.31
C ASP A 121 30.86 7.98 -5.97
N VAL A 122 30.78 6.80 -6.58
CA VAL A 122 29.56 6.32 -7.24
C VAL A 122 28.70 5.58 -6.21
N ARG A 123 27.57 6.19 -5.83
CA ARG A 123 26.57 5.61 -4.93
C ARG A 123 25.47 4.87 -5.71
N MET A 124 25.18 3.65 -5.31
CA MET A 124 23.95 2.92 -5.62
C MET A 124 22.94 3.17 -4.50
N GLY A 125 21.83 3.79 -4.87
CA GLY A 125 20.76 4.19 -3.96
C GLY A 125 20.06 5.42 -4.51
N TRP A 126 19.34 6.11 -3.64
CA TRP A 126 18.58 7.31 -3.98
C TRP A 126 18.42 8.23 -2.77
N ASP A 127 17.92 9.43 -3.02
CA ASP A 127 17.71 10.46 -2.00
C ASP A 127 16.23 10.59 -1.67
N SER A 128 15.74 9.73 -0.78
CA SER A 128 14.38 9.79 -0.25
C SER A 128 14.16 11.05 0.61
N PRO A 129 12.94 11.61 0.68
CA PRO A 129 12.58 12.60 1.69
C PRO A 129 12.69 12.04 3.12
N VAL A 130 12.57 10.72 3.32
CA VAL A 130 12.76 10.06 4.61
C VAL A 130 14.26 9.94 4.92
N LYS A 131 14.77 10.81 5.79
CA LYS A 131 16.21 10.90 6.12
C LYS A 131 16.67 9.93 7.21
N ASP A 132 15.78 9.61 8.14
CA ASP A 132 16.05 8.63 9.20
C ASP A 132 15.98 7.21 8.64
N VAL A 133 16.83 6.30 9.13
CA VAL A 133 16.59 4.86 8.98
C VAL A 133 15.56 4.47 10.05
N VAL A 134 14.27 4.53 9.70
CA VAL A 134 13.20 4.49 10.70
C VAL A 134 13.10 3.12 11.38
N ASN A 135 13.07 3.10 12.72
CA ASN A 135 12.79 1.89 13.48
C ASN A 135 11.32 1.46 13.22
N PRO A 136 11.04 0.18 12.86
CA PRO A 136 9.68 -0.29 12.67
C PRO A 136 8.73 -0.05 13.86
N ALA A 137 9.26 0.08 15.08
CA ALA A 137 8.48 0.46 16.26
C ALA A 137 7.78 1.83 16.13
N PHE A 138 8.26 2.69 15.22
CA PHE A 138 7.65 3.98 14.92
C PHE A 138 6.86 3.99 13.61
N ILE A 139 6.69 2.86 12.92
CA ILE A 139 5.94 2.78 11.67
C ILE A 139 4.57 2.15 11.91
N GLU A 140 3.53 2.89 11.56
CA GLU A 140 2.18 2.37 11.56
C GLU A 140 1.82 1.88 10.15
N LEU A 141 2.08 0.59 9.85
CA LEU A 141 1.88 0.05 8.49
C LEU A 141 0.45 0.22 7.96
N ASN A 142 -0.56 0.15 8.83
CA ASN A 142 -1.97 0.36 8.48
C ASN A 142 -2.33 1.84 8.27
N GLY A 143 -1.50 2.76 8.75
CA GLY A 143 -1.70 4.20 8.59
C GLY A 143 -1.80 4.59 7.11
N ARG A 144 -2.46 5.71 6.83
CA ARG A 144 -2.63 6.24 5.45
C ARG A 144 -3.31 5.23 4.51
N GLY A 145 -4.29 4.47 4.99
CA GLY A 145 -5.00 3.47 4.19
C GLY A 145 -4.11 2.29 3.78
N GLY A 146 -3.17 1.89 4.65
CA GLY A 146 -2.20 0.82 4.38
C GLY A 146 -0.90 1.30 3.70
N LEU A 147 -0.69 2.60 3.53
CA LEU A 147 0.50 3.21 2.94
C LEU A 147 1.59 3.59 3.96
N GLY A 148 1.42 3.27 5.25
CA GLY A 148 2.38 3.64 6.29
C GLY A 148 3.81 3.13 6.07
N TRP A 149 4.00 2.10 5.24
CA TRP A 149 5.31 1.64 4.78
C TRP A 149 6.17 2.77 4.16
N LEU A 150 5.54 3.74 3.47
CA LEU A 150 6.22 4.88 2.85
C LEU A 150 6.94 5.77 3.86
N GLU A 151 6.57 5.73 5.14
CA GLU A 151 7.21 6.54 6.18
C GLU A 151 8.63 6.07 6.54
N GLY A 152 9.02 4.86 6.11
CA GLY A 152 10.34 4.30 6.34
C GLY A 152 11.16 4.03 5.08
N PHE A 153 10.64 4.39 3.90
CA PHE A 153 11.24 3.97 2.63
C PHE A 153 12.38 4.88 2.18
N ASN A 154 13.60 4.36 2.21
CA ASN A 154 14.80 5.06 1.71
C ASN A 154 15.95 4.13 1.26
N GLU A 155 15.71 2.83 1.21
CA GLU A 155 16.73 1.83 0.98
C GLU A 155 17.04 1.62 -0.51
N LEU A 156 18.28 1.20 -0.82
CA LEU A 156 18.70 0.71 -2.12
C LEU A 156 17.98 -0.59 -2.49
N VAL A 157 17.92 -1.58 -1.59
CA VAL A 157 17.16 -2.82 -1.82
C VAL A 157 16.25 -3.09 -0.64
N THR A 158 14.95 -3.17 -0.91
CA THR A 158 13.94 -3.57 0.06
C THR A 158 13.33 -4.91 -0.31
N ARG A 159 13.26 -5.82 0.67
CA ARG A 159 12.48 -7.06 0.53
C ARG A 159 11.00 -6.77 0.77
N CYS A 160 10.22 -6.78 -0.30
CA CYS A 160 8.77 -6.74 -0.24
C CYS A 160 8.24 -8.19 -0.21
N GLY A 161 7.42 -8.53 0.79
CA GLY A 161 7.03 -9.92 1.05
C GLY A 161 6.91 -10.27 2.54
N TYR A 162 6.79 -11.55 2.91
CA TYR A 162 6.63 -12.70 2.00
C TYR A 162 5.20 -13.26 1.99
N GLU A 163 4.37 -12.94 2.99
CA GLU A 163 2.96 -13.32 3.00
C GLU A 163 2.14 -12.62 1.89
N TRP A 164 2.50 -11.38 1.54
CA TRP A 164 1.97 -10.67 0.38
C TRP A 164 2.91 -9.57 -0.14
N VAL A 165 2.65 -9.11 -1.36
CA VAL A 165 3.37 -8.00 -2.03
C VAL A 165 2.36 -7.09 -2.73
N GLY A 166 2.73 -5.83 -2.90
CA GLY A 166 2.08 -4.88 -3.80
C GLY A 166 1.31 -3.79 -3.07
N HIS A 167 0.50 -3.06 -3.83
CA HIS A 167 -0.33 -1.96 -3.35
C HIS A 167 -1.29 -2.40 -2.24
N PRO A 168 -1.56 -1.50 -1.26
CA PRO A 168 -2.50 -1.84 -0.21
C PRO A 168 -3.91 -1.99 -0.77
N GLY A 169 -4.76 -2.65 0.00
CA GLY A 169 -6.16 -2.86 -0.38
C GLY A 169 -6.74 -4.11 0.27
N MET A 170 -8.07 -4.19 0.23
CA MET A 170 -8.82 -5.32 0.79
C MET A 170 -8.58 -6.60 -0.01
N ASP A 171 -8.22 -7.68 0.68
CA ASP A 171 -8.13 -9.02 0.14
C ASP A 171 -8.82 -9.99 1.10
N ASN A 172 -9.88 -10.67 0.65
CA ASN A 172 -10.68 -11.59 1.48
C ASN A 172 -11.13 -11.00 2.83
N GLY A 173 -11.55 -9.73 2.84
CA GLY A 173 -12.01 -9.04 4.05
C GLY A 173 -10.91 -8.55 5.00
N GLU A 174 -9.64 -8.67 4.62
CA GLU A 174 -8.50 -8.13 5.37
C GLU A 174 -7.81 -7.02 4.57
N LEU A 175 -7.48 -5.91 5.23
CA LEU A 175 -6.64 -4.88 4.62
C LEU A 175 -5.20 -5.38 4.57
N LEU A 176 -4.67 -5.57 3.36
CA LEU A 176 -3.25 -5.81 3.15
C LEU A 176 -2.54 -4.46 3.03
N THR A 177 -1.44 -4.27 3.76
CA THR A 177 -0.63 -3.04 3.70
C THR A 177 0.35 -3.07 2.53
N LEU A 178 0.87 -1.90 2.14
CA LEU A 178 1.84 -1.78 1.06
C LEU A 178 3.06 -2.70 1.29
N HIS A 179 3.36 -3.53 0.29
CA HIS A 179 4.60 -4.33 0.18
C HIS A 179 4.87 -5.38 1.28
N GLY A 180 3.87 -5.77 2.06
CA GLY A 180 4.05 -6.82 3.08
C GLY A 180 4.82 -6.33 4.31
N ARG A 181 5.48 -7.26 5.01
CA ARG A 181 6.06 -7.00 6.33
C ARG A 181 7.57 -7.18 6.41
N ALA A 182 8.19 -7.95 5.52
CA ALA A 182 9.61 -8.33 5.60
C ALA A 182 10.53 -7.14 5.85
N ALA A 183 10.36 -6.05 5.10
CA ALA A 183 11.11 -4.80 5.25
C ALA A 183 11.05 -4.16 6.65
N ASN A 184 10.02 -4.46 7.43
CA ASN A 184 9.77 -3.90 8.76
C ASN A 184 9.79 -4.98 9.86
N ILE A 185 10.30 -6.17 9.57
CA ILE A 185 10.58 -7.21 10.57
C ILE A 185 12.06 -7.11 10.98
N PRO A 186 12.36 -6.84 12.26
CA PRO A 186 13.73 -6.96 12.76
C PRO A 186 14.23 -8.40 12.66
N ALA A 187 15.47 -8.59 12.21
CA ALA A 187 16.10 -9.90 12.17
C ALA A 187 16.21 -10.49 13.57
N SER A 188 15.78 -11.75 13.75
CA SER A 188 15.89 -12.48 15.02
C SER A 188 17.32 -12.93 15.31
N LYS A 189 18.10 -13.17 14.26
CA LYS A 189 19.50 -13.58 14.33
C LYS A 189 20.26 -13.01 13.15
N VAL A 190 21.47 -12.52 13.40
CA VAL A 190 22.39 -12.06 12.36
C VAL A 190 23.75 -12.72 12.56
N THR A 191 24.26 -13.35 11.51
CA THR A 191 25.57 -13.97 11.51
C THR A 191 26.43 -13.45 10.37
N LEU A 192 27.72 -13.29 10.63
CA LEU A 192 28.73 -12.96 9.64
C LEU A 192 29.65 -14.16 9.48
N GLN A 193 29.78 -14.64 8.26
CA GLN A 193 30.67 -15.73 7.89
C GLN A 193 31.69 -15.25 6.87
N ILE A 194 32.96 -15.55 7.09
CA ILE A 194 34.06 -15.21 6.19
C ILE A 194 34.83 -16.49 5.87
N ASP A 195 34.95 -16.82 4.59
CA ASP A 195 35.72 -18.00 4.14
C ASP A 195 37.20 -17.87 4.56
N GLU A 196 37.85 -18.92 5.07
CA GLU A 196 39.28 -18.88 5.44
C GLU A 196 40.25 -18.94 4.25
N LYS A 197 39.72 -19.19 3.05
CA LYS A 197 40.50 -19.33 1.82
C LYS A 197 40.05 -18.31 0.78
N PRO A 198 40.96 -17.85 -0.10
CA PRO A 198 40.59 -17.03 -1.25
C PRO A 198 39.40 -17.65 -2.01
N PRO A 199 38.42 -16.84 -2.47
CA PRO A 199 38.44 -15.38 -2.48
C PRO A 199 38.02 -14.70 -1.16
N TYR A 200 37.92 -15.42 -0.04
CA TYR A 200 37.52 -14.87 1.27
C TYR A 200 36.12 -14.24 1.26
N ALA A 201 35.16 -14.91 0.62
CA ALA A 201 33.78 -14.45 0.53
C ALA A 201 33.24 -14.05 1.91
N ILE A 202 32.62 -12.86 1.97
CA ILE A 202 32.00 -12.26 3.14
C ILE A 202 30.49 -12.49 2.99
N ARG A 203 29.90 -13.23 3.93
CA ARG A 203 28.49 -13.61 3.93
C ARG A 203 27.81 -13.05 5.17
N LEU A 204 26.89 -12.11 4.99
CA LEU A 204 26.05 -11.60 6.05
C LEU A 204 24.68 -12.26 5.96
N LYS A 205 24.34 -13.06 6.97
CA LYS A 205 23.08 -13.81 7.02
C LYS A 205 22.17 -13.26 8.10
N GLY A 206 20.88 -13.17 7.81
CA GLY A 206 19.87 -12.74 8.78
C GLY A 206 18.63 -13.61 8.72
N GLU A 207 18.08 -13.96 9.88
CA GLU A 207 16.82 -14.70 9.99
C GLU A 207 15.66 -13.72 10.25
N LEU A 208 14.70 -13.68 9.33
CA LEU A 208 13.42 -12.98 9.54
C LEU A 208 12.34 -14.01 9.85
N LYS A 209 11.41 -13.64 10.75
CA LYS A 209 10.28 -14.48 11.15
C LYS A 209 8.98 -13.73 10.91
N GLU A 210 8.23 -14.17 9.90
CA GLU A 210 6.88 -13.69 9.62
C GLU A 210 5.90 -14.74 10.12
N GLN A 211 5.51 -14.58 11.40
CA GLN A 211 4.76 -15.58 12.15
C GLN A 211 3.51 -14.96 12.76
N ALA A 212 2.37 -15.60 12.55
CA ALA A 212 1.10 -15.22 13.15
C ALA A 212 0.24 -16.46 13.40
N PHE A 213 -0.19 -16.66 14.65
CA PHE A 213 -1.03 -17.81 15.02
C PHE A 213 -2.29 -17.87 14.16
N LYS A 214 -2.62 -19.07 13.66
CA LYS A 214 -3.71 -19.34 12.68
C LYS A 214 -3.51 -18.75 11.27
N LYS A 215 -2.44 -17.98 11.03
CA LYS A 215 -2.12 -17.36 9.73
C LYS A 215 -0.92 -18.04 9.09
N VAL A 216 0.29 -17.52 9.26
CA VAL A 216 1.53 -18.02 8.63
C VAL A 216 2.61 -18.35 9.66
N ASP A 217 3.53 -19.24 9.27
CA ASP A 217 4.77 -19.52 9.99
C ASP A 217 5.93 -19.58 8.99
N PHE A 218 6.32 -18.39 8.50
CA PHE A 218 7.39 -18.23 7.53
C PHE A 218 8.69 -17.85 8.23
N SER A 219 9.77 -18.54 7.84
CA SER A 219 11.13 -18.07 8.13
C SER A 219 11.83 -17.73 6.82
N VAL A 220 12.56 -16.61 6.84
CA VAL A 220 13.34 -16.15 5.70
C VAL A 220 14.79 -16.08 6.14
N GLN A 221 15.61 -16.97 5.58
CA GLN A 221 17.06 -16.92 5.73
C GLN A 221 17.59 -16.01 4.63
N THR A 222 17.91 -14.78 4.99
CA THR A 222 18.55 -13.83 4.08
C THR A 222 20.05 -14.07 4.03
N GLU A 223 20.66 -13.89 2.86
CA GLU A 223 22.13 -13.94 2.73
C GLU A 223 22.58 -12.86 1.75
N LEU A 224 23.35 -11.88 2.22
CA LEU A 224 24.13 -11.00 1.37
C LEU A 224 25.55 -11.55 1.23
N VAL A 225 26.07 -11.59 0.01
CA VAL A 225 27.43 -12.04 -0.29
C VAL A 225 28.19 -10.98 -1.08
N THR A 226 29.43 -10.70 -0.66
CA THR A 226 30.42 -9.93 -1.42
C THR A 226 31.80 -10.55 -1.22
N GLU A 227 32.74 -10.23 -2.10
CA GLU A 227 34.14 -10.62 -1.97
C GLU A 227 35.03 -9.38 -1.80
N PRO A 228 36.18 -9.48 -1.13
CA PRO A 228 37.16 -8.39 -1.07
C PRO A 228 37.54 -7.90 -2.47
N GLY A 229 37.49 -6.59 -2.70
CA GLY A 229 37.79 -5.98 -3.99
C GLY A 229 36.66 -5.99 -5.02
N SER A 230 35.54 -6.66 -4.72
CA SER A 230 34.41 -6.76 -5.64
C SER A 230 33.66 -5.44 -5.79
N THR A 231 33.18 -5.15 -7.01
CA THR A 231 32.21 -4.08 -7.31
C THR A 231 30.78 -4.61 -7.44
N SER A 232 30.53 -5.81 -6.92
CA SER A 232 29.24 -6.49 -6.93
C SER A 232 28.94 -7.19 -5.61
N PHE A 233 27.66 -7.32 -5.31
CA PHE A 233 27.14 -8.16 -4.23
C PHE A 233 25.92 -8.95 -4.71
N SER A 234 25.57 -10.03 -4.02
CA SER A 234 24.38 -10.83 -4.31
C SER A 234 23.55 -11.08 -3.07
N LEU A 235 22.25 -11.32 -3.29
CA LEU A 235 21.31 -11.80 -2.30
C LEU A 235 20.92 -13.25 -2.65
N ASN A 236 21.01 -14.16 -1.68
CA ASN A 236 20.66 -15.57 -1.81
C ASN A 236 19.69 -15.97 -0.71
N ASP A 237 18.45 -15.50 -0.81
CA ASP A 237 17.49 -15.69 0.27
C ASP A 237 16.74 -17.02 0.12
N THR A 238 16.35 -17.60 1.25
CA THR A 238 15.54 -18.82 1.30
C THR A 238 14.31 -18.59 2.19
N LEU A 239 13.12 -18.64 1.58
CA LEU A 239 11.84 -18.70 2.29
C LEU A 239 11.52 -20.15 2.64
N THR A 240 11.12 -20.41 3.88
CA THR A 240 10.63 -21.71 4.35
C THR A 240 9.23 -21.55 4.93
N ASN A 241 8.30 -22.41 4.54
CA ASN A 241 7.01 -22.56 5.22
C ASN A 241 7.16 -23.57 6.36
N ASN A 242 7.37 -23.10 7.60
CA ASN A 242 7.48 -23.99 8.76
C ASN A 242 6.12 -24.48 9.24
N GLY A 243 5.00 -23.98 8.69
CA GLY A 243 3.66 -24.45 9.02
C GLY A 243 3.37 -25.87 8.51
N ASP A 244 2.17 -26.35 8.87
CA ASP A 244 1.68 -27.68 8.47
C ASP A 244 0.66 -27.63 7.32
N TYR A 245 0.40 -26.43 6.78
CA TYR A 245 -0.52 -26.21 5.66
C TYR A 245 0.17 -25.45 4.52
N PRO A 246 -0.19 -25.72 3.26
CA PRO A 246 0.22 -24.87 2.15
C PRO A 246 -0.18 -23.42 2.38
N LYS A 247 0.66 -22.48 1.93
CA LYS A 247 0.41 -21.05 2.04
C LYS A 247 0.74 -20.34 0.73
N GLU A 248 -0.02 -19.29 0.43
CA GLU A 248 0.36 -18.32 -0.60
C GLU A 248 1.60 -17.56 -0.13
N TYR A 249 2.48 -17.20 -1.07
CA TYR A 249 3.59 -16.30 -0.81
C TYR A 249 3.84 -15.40 -2.02
N GLN A 250 4.43 -14.23 -1.80
CA GLN A 250 4.92 -13.37 -2.85
C GLN A 250 6.26 -12.77 -2.43
N ALA A 251 7.17 -12.55 -3.37
CA ALA A 251 8.44 -11.86 -3.12
C ALA A 251 8.69 -10.84 -4.23
N LEU A 252 9.16 -9.66 -3.86
CA LEU A 252 9.61 -8.63 -4.78
C LEU A 252 10.83 -7.92 -4.18
N TYR A 253 11.88 -7.79 -4.98
CA TYR A 253 13.14 -7.16 -4.57
C TYR A 253 13.19 -5.74 -5.11
N HIS A 254 12.70 -4.80 -4.29
CA HIS A 254 12.50 -3.42 -4.70
C HIS A 254 13.84 -2.68 -4.72
N SER A 255 14.46 -2.57 -5.91
CA SER A 255 15.84 -2.09 -6.06
C SER A 255 15.90 -0.69 -6.66
N ASN A 256 16.36 0.29 -5.90
CA ASN A 256 16.11 1.72 -6.13
C ASN A 256 17.37 2.47 -6.50
N PHE A 257 17.35 3.13 -7.66
CA PHE A 257 18.51 3.83 -8.21
C PHE A 257 18.17 5.26 -8.64
N SER A 258 19.11 6.17 -8.39
CA SER A 258 19.04 7.58 -8.78
C SER A 258 20.31 8.00 -9.53
N THR A 259 20.62 9.29 -9.54
CA THR A 259 21.90 9.83 -10.01
C THR A 259 23.06 9.13 -9.29
N PRO A 260 24.19 8.85 -9.96
CA PRO A 260 24.55 9.30 -11.31
C PRO A 260 24.08 8.38 -12.45
N PHE A 261 23.37 7.28 -12.17
CA PHE A 261 22.87 6.38 -13.22
C PHE A 261 21.64 6.95 -13.92
N LEU A 262 20.73 7.49 -13.12
CA LEU A 262 19.48 8.08 -13.59
C LEU A 262 19.69 9.56 -13.93
N GLU A 263 19.35 9.93 -15.15
CA GLU A 263 19.41 11.29 -15.70
C GLU A 263 18.47 11.37 -16.90
N GLN A 264 18.28 12.56 -17.45
CA GLN A 264 17.50 12.69 -18.69
C GLN A 264 18.15 11.89 -19.82
N GLY A 265 17.39 10.98 -20.41
CA GLY A 265 17.87 10.10 -21.47
C GLY A 265 18.71 8.92 -20.98
N ALA A 266 18.80 8.68 -19.66
CA ALA A 266 19.18 7.37 -19.15
C ALA A 266 18.24 6.30 -19.71
N ARG A 267 18.68 5.04 -19.75
CA ARG A 267 17.92 3.93 -20.33
C ARG A 267 17.86 2.71 -19.44
N PHE A 268 16.71 2.06 -19.47
CA PHE A 268 16.49 0.72 -18.97
C PHE A 268 16.55 -0.28 -20.13
N GLU A 269 17.37 -1.31 -19.98
CA GLU A 269 17.57 -2.37 -20.96
C GLU A 269 17.42 -3.73 -20.30
N ALA A 270 16.67 -4.63 -20.94
CA ALA A 270 16.41 -5.98 -20.47
C ALA A 270 16.01 -6.88 -21.65
N PRO A 271 16.18 -8.20 -21.56
CA PRO A 271 15.65 -9.10 -22.57
C PRO A 271 14.15 -9.29 -22.29
N VAL A 272 13.28 -8.54 -22.98
CA VAL A 272 11.85 -8.47 -22.69
C VAL A 272 11.04 -9.37 -23.62
N LYS A 273 10.19 -10.20 -23.02
CA LYS A 273 9.14 -10.96 -23.71
C LYS A 273 7.89 -10.11 -23.88
N GLN A 274 7.46 -9.44 -22.83
CA GLN A 274 6.24 -8.63 -22.83
C GLN A 274 6.41 -7.41 -21.92
N VAL A 275 5.86 -6.27 -22.33
CA VAL A 275 5.68 -5.08 -21.50
C VAL A 275 4.25 -4.58 -21.60
N SER A 276 3.71 -4.08 -20.49
CA SER A 276 2.39 -3.45 -20.42
C SER A 276 2.39 -2.32 -19.39
N PRO A 277 1.58 -1.26 -19.59
CA PRO A 277 1.42 -0.22 -18.59
C PRO A 277 0.77 -0.79 -17.33
N PHE A 278 1.10 -0.24 -16.17
CA PHE A 278 0.46 -0.63 -14.91
C PHE A 278 -0.97 -0.10 -14.79
N ASN A 279 -1.23 1.08 -15.35
CA ASN A 279 -2.52 1.78 -15.29
C ASN A 279 -2.68 2.71 -16.50
N GLU A 280 -3.80 3.43 -16.57
CA GLU A 280 -4.10 4.37 -17.66
C GLU A 280 -3.04 5.46 -17.81
N LYS A 281 -2.50 5.99 -16.70
CA LYS A 281 -1.45 7.02 -16.73
C LYS A 281 -0.19 6.54 -17.46
N ALA A 282 0.24 5.30 -17.18
CA ALA A 282 1.43 4.72 -17.80
C ALA A 282 1.29 4.48 -19.32
N LYS A 283 0.08 4.53 -19.89
CA LYS A 283 -0.12 4.43 -21.35
C LYS A 283 0.57 5.56 -22.11
N GLY A 284 0.57 6.78 -21.56
CA GLY A 284 1.09 7.97 -22.23
C GLY A 284 2.57 7.86 -22.60
N ASP A 285 3.35 7.13 -21.79
CA ASP A 285 4.79 6.98 -21.94
C ASP A 285 5.20 5.60 -22.48
N LEU A 286 4.24 4.72 -22.75
CA LEU A 286 4.51 3.33 -23.16
C LEU A 286 5.34 3.24 -24.45
N GLY A 287 5.20 4.18 -25.38
CA GLY A 287 5.97 4.21 -26.63
C GLY A 287 7.48 4.38 -26.43
N ASP A 288 7.91 4.93 -25.28
CA ASP A 288 9.31 5.18 -24.92
C ASP A 288 9.60 4.70 -23.48
N TRP A 289 8.98 3.58 -23.09
CA TRP A 289 9.02 3.06 -21.73
C TRP A 289 10.45 2.78 -21.21
N GLN A 290 11.42 2.57 -22.10
CA GLN A 290 12.83 2.34 -21.78
C GLN A 290 13.62 3.60 -21.44
N THR A 291 13.20 4.79 -21.88
CA THR A 291 13.98 6.03 -21.74
C THR A 291 13.47 6.86 -20.56
N TYR A 292 14.36 7.41 -19.74
CA TYR A 292 14.00 8.20 -18.57
C TYR A 292 13.93 9.71 -18.87
N ARG A 293 12.96 10.38 -18.24
CA ARG A 293 12.82 11.84 -18.24
C ARG A 293 13.83 12.47 -17.28
N ALA A 294 14.05 13.78 -17.42
CA ALA A 294 14.70 14.55 -16.35
C ALA A 294 13.76 14.65 -15.13
N PRO A 295 14.22 15.17 -13.97
CA PRO A 295 13.31 15.48 -12.87
C PRO A 295 12.16 16.38 -13.35
N THR A 296 10.93 15.90 -13.23
CA THR A 296 9.75 16.53 -13.84
C THR A 296 8.70 16.84 -12.76
N PRO A 297 8.35 18.10 -12.50
CA PRO A 297 7.27 18.45 -11.57
C PRO A 297 5.92 17.87 -11.99
N ASP A 298 5.10 17.52 -10.99
CA ASP A 298 3.75 16.97 -11.15
C ASP A 298 3.69 15.70 -12.01
N TYR A 299 4.83 14.99 -12.14
CA TYR A 299 4.90 13.74 -12.90
C TYR A 299 4.46 12.57 -12.06
N ASP A 300 4.78 12.56 -10.76
CA ASP A 300 4.57 11.44 -9.84
C ASP A 300 5.29 10.18 -10.38
N GLU A 301 4.59 9.15 -10.84
CA GLU A 301 5.23 7.95 -11.39
C GLU A 301 4.55 7.37 -12.64
N THR A 302 5.31 6.55 -13.38
CA THR A 302 4.75 5.50 -14.23
C THR A 302 5.38 4.16 -13.89
N VAL A 303 4.56 3.10 -13.90
CA VAL A 303 5.00 1.73 -13.67
C VAL A 303 4.70 0.90 -14.91
N TYR A 304 5.61 -0.02 -15.25
CA TYR A 304 5.41 -1.01 -16.31
C TYR A 304 5.57 -2.41 -15.77
N ASN A 305 4.65 -3.28 -16.16
CA ASN A 305 4.72 -4.71 -15.91
C ASN A 305 5.54 -5.34 -17.04
N VAL A 306 6.70 -5.90 -16.70
CA VAL A 306 7.64 -6.51 -17.63
C VAL A 306 7.73 -8.02 -17.36
N VAL A 307 7.61 -8.82 -18.42
CA VAL A 307 7.92 -10.26 -18.40
C VAL A 307 9.25 -10.43 -19.13
N PRO A 308 10.35 -10.77 -18.43
CA PRO A 308 11.65 -10.97 -19.06
C PRO A 308 11.78 -12.36 -19.69
N TYR A 309 12.61 -12.47 -20.72
CA TYR A 309 13.21 -13.73 -21.11
C TYR A 309 14.34 -14.10 -20.15
N GLY A 310 14.50 -15.41 -19.90
CA GLY A 310 15.72 -15.98 -19.35
C GLY A 310 16.48 -16.78 -20.41
N ASP A 311 17.73 -17.09 -20.11
CA ASP A 311 18.50 -18.08 -20.84
C ASP A 311 17.98 -19.51 -20.58
N ALA A 312 18.71 -20.53 -21.05
CA ALA A 312 18.32 -21.94 -20.86
C ALA A 312 18.20 -22.36 -19.38
N LYS A 313 18.94 -21.72 -18.49
CA LYS A 313 18.91 -21.98 -17.05
C LYS A 313 17.87 -21.11 -16.33
N GLY A 314 17.34 -20.10 -17.02
CA GLY A 314 16.38 -19.12 -16.50
C GLY A 314 17.05 -17.83 -16.07
N ASP A 315 18.35 -17.66 -16.31
CA ASP A 315 19.07 -16.48 -15.86
C ASP A 315 18.75 -15.30 -16.77
N THR A 316 18.59 -14.14 -16.17
CA THR A 316 18.34 -12.90 -16.88
C THR A 316 19.10 -11.74 -16.27
N LEU A 317 19.15 -10.63 -17.00
CA LEU A 317 19.88 -9.43 -16.63
C LEU A 317 19.09 -8.20 -17.05
N THR A 318 19.02 -7.21 -16.16
CA THR A 318 18.55 -5.87 -16.49
C THR A 318 19.66 -4.88 -16.25
N VAL A 319 19.67 -3.78 -17.01
CA VAL A 319 20.67 -2.72 -16.92
C VAL A 319 19.96 -1.38 -16.90
N LEU A 320 20.27 -0.56 -15.90
CA LEU A 320 20.07 0.89 -15.93
C LEU A 320 21.42 1.53 -16.25
N HIS A 321 21.46 2.36 -17.28
CA HIS A 321 22.68 3.12 -17.60
C HIS A 321 22.38 4.58 -17.92
N ASN A 322 23.35 5.44 -17.65
CA ASN A 322 23.28 6.85 -17.98
C ASN A 322 23.19 7.06 -19.50
N LYS A 323 22.86 8.26 -19.95
CA LYS A 323 22.62 8.55 -21.37
C LYS A 323 23.84 8.24 -22.25
N ALA A 324 25.04 8.48 -21.72
CA ALA A 324 26.30 8.21 -22.41
C ALA A 324 26.64 6.71 -22.52
N GLY A 325 25.96 5.84 -21.76
CA GLY A 325 26.29 4.42 -21.64
C GLY A 325 27.69 4.21 -21.06
N SER A 326 28.19 5.16 -20.27
CA SER A 326 29.53 5.13 -19.66
C SER A 326 29.51 4.71 -18.19
N LEU A 327 28.33 4.64 -17.60
CA LEU A 327 28.11 4.24 -16.21
C LEU A 327 26.74 3.57 -16.11
N GLY A 328 26.66 2.47 -15.39
CA GLY A 328 25.40 1.77 -15.18
C GLY A 328 25.42 0.85 -13.97
N VAL A 329 24.28 0.20 -13.75
CA VAL A 329 24.10 -0.87 -12.78
C VAL A 329 23.39 -2.03 -13.47
N ALA A 330 23.86 -3.24 -13.20
CA ALA A 330 23.19 -4.46 -13.62
C ALA A 330 22.49 -5.14 -12.44
N VAL A 331 21.25 -5.57 -12.64
CA VAL A 331 20.47 -6.41 -11.71
C VAL A 331 20.17 -7.72 -12.41
N GLY A 332 20.83 -8.79 -11.98
CA GLY A 332 20.66 -10.15 -12.50
C GLY A 332 19.83 -11.00 -11.57
N PHE A 333 18.99 -11.89 -12.11
CA PHE A 333 18.12 -12.79 -11.34
C PHE A 333 17.71 -14.01 -12.17
N ASN A 334 17.02 -14.97 -11.56
CA ASN A 334 16.51 -16.16 -12.27
C ASN A 334 14.98 -16.10 -12.43
N THR A 335 14.51 -16.16 -13.67
CA THR A 335 13.09 -16.05 -14.04
C THR A 335 12.24 -17.27 -13.63
N LYS A 336 12.84 -18.38 -13.22
CA LYS A 336 12.10 -19.50 -12.61
C LYS A 336 11.79 -19.24 -11.13
N GLN A 337 12.53 -18.34 -10.49
CA GLN A 337 12.33 -17.92 -9.11
C GLN A 337 11.49 -16.62 -9.04
N LEU A 338 11.82 -15.67 -9.91
CA LEU A 338 11.21 -14.34 -10.03
C LEU A 338 10.75 -14.13 -11.49
N PRO A 339 9.60 -14.69 -11.91
CA PRO A 339 9.15 -14.72 -13.29
C PRO A 339 8.76 -13.38 -13.91
N VAL A 340 8.56 -12.34 -13.09
CA VAL A 340 8.10 -11.03 -13.55
C VAL A 340 8.95 -9.92 -12.96
N PHE A 341 8.81 -8.73 -13.53
CA PHE A 341 9.59 -7.55 -13.16
C PHE A 341 8.70 -6.30 -13.22
N SER A 342 8.65 -5.52 -12.14
CA SER A 342 8.04 -4.18 -12.17
C SER A 342 9.15 -3.15 -12.48
N LEU A 343 8.92 -2.30 -13.48
CA LEU A 343 9.75 -1.14 -13.76
C LEU A 343 9.05 0.10 -13.24
N TRP A 344 9.48 0.60 -12.08
CA TRP A 344 8.95 1.83 -11.49
C TRP A 344 9.78 3.03 -11.92
N LYS A 345 9.15 4.02 -12.54
CA LYS A 345 9.78 5.25 -13.02
C LYS A 345 9.19 6.44 -12.26
N ASN A 346 9.81 6.80 -11.15
CA ASN A 346 9.48 7.99 -10.38
C ASN A 346 10.43 9.13 -10.76
N THR A 347 10.31 9.59 -12.02
CA THR A 347 11.10 10.72 -12.52
C THR A 347 10.48 12.07 -12.13
N ASP A 348 9.95 12.16 -10.91
CA ASP A 348 9.46 13.41 -10.33
C ASP A 348 10.64 14.34 -9.96
N THR A 349 10.36 15.42 -9.25
CA THR A 349 11.35 16.34 -8.73
C THR A 349 12.34 15.64 -7.78
N LYS A 350 13.55 16.21 -7.65
CA LYS A 350 14.56 15.70 -6.71
C LYS A 350 14.11 15.75 -5.25
N GLY A 351 13.24 16.69 -4.89
CA GLY A 351 12.75 16.85 -3.52
C GLY A 351 11.72 15.79 -3.14
N GLN A 352 10.83 15.44 -4.07
CA GLN A 352 9.85 14.37 -3.91
C GLN A 352 10.51 12.99 -3.99
N GLY A 353 11.43 12.83 -4.94
CA GLY A 353 12.21 11.62 -5.17
C GLY A 353 12.46 11.44 -6.65
N TYR A 354 13.69 11.61 -7.11
CA TYR A 354 14.05 11.29 -8.50
C TYR A 354 14.72 9.92 -8.53
N VAL A 355 13.95 8.87 -8.79
CA VAL A 355 14.36 7.47 -8.57
C VAL A 355 13.67 6.52 -9.55
N THR A 356 14.30 5.38 -9.81
CA THR A 356 13.67 4.26 -10.50
C THR A 356 13.82 2.97 -9.70
N GLY A 357 12.76 2.17 -9.67
CA GLY A 357 12.74 0.81 -9.14
C GLY A 357 12.96 -0.22 -10.24
N LEU A 358 13.92 -1.12 -10.01
CA LEU A 358 14.15 -2.33 -10.79
C LEU A 358 13.73 -3.53 -9.93
N GLU A 359 12.56 -4.10 -10.19
CA GLU A 359 11.86 -4.91 -9.18
C GLU A 359 11.56 -6.33 -9.68
N PRO A 360 12.55 -7.24 -9.71
CA PRO A 360 12.27 -8.65 -9.99
C PRO A 360 11.40 -9.23 -8.87
N GLY A 361 10.36 -9.97 -9.25
CA GLY A 361 9.33 -10.46 -8.34
C GLY A 361 8.68 -11.77 -8.77
N THR A 362 8.00 -12.42 -7.84
CA THR A 362 7.02 -13.48 -8.13
C THR A 362 5.74 -12.90 -8.72
N SER A 363 5.49 -11.62 -8.48
CA SER A 363 4.30 -10.87 -8.89
C SER A 363 4.67 -9.43 -9.22
N PHE A 364 3.77 -8.72 -9.92
CA PHE A 364 3.87 -7.27 -10.09
C PHE A 364 3.54 -6.53 -8.79
N SER A 365 3.37 -5.21 -8.86
CA SER A 365 3.08 -4.37 -7.69
C SER A 365 1.58 -4.14 -7.42
N TYR A 366 0.66 -4.83 -8.12
CA TYR A 366 -0.77 -4.81 -7.78
C TYR A 366 -1.05 -5.48 -6.42
N ASN A 367 -2.15 -5.08 -5.77
CA ASN A 367 -2.68 -5.82 -4.61
C ASN A 367 -2.85 -7.31 -4.93
N ARG A 368 -2.56 -8.18 -3.95
CA ARG A 368 -2.57 -9.65 -4.09
C ARG A 368 -3.83 -10.21 -4.77
N ARG A 369 -5.01 -9.63 -4.52
CA ARG A 369 -6.26 -10.10 -5.13
C ARG A 369 -6.24 -10.10 -6.66
N PHE A 370 -5.59 -9.11 -7.28
CA PHE A 370 -5.48 -8.99 -8.73
C PHE A 370 -4.39 -9.87 -9.33
N GLN A 371 -3.48 -10.35 -8.48
CA GLN A 371 -2.37 -11.21 -8.88
C GLN A 371 -2.81 -12.67 -9.02
N ARG A 372 -3.85 -13.10 -8.28
CA ARG A 372 -4.38 -14.47 -8.36
C ARG A 372 -4.90 -14.81 -9.77
N PRO A 373 -5.75 -14.00 -10.43
CA PRO A 373 -6.17 -14.25 -11.82
C PRO A 373 -5.01 -14.29 -12.82
N LEU A 374 -3.91 -13.59 -12.53
CA LEU A 374 -2.70 -13.59 -13.35
C LEU A 374 -1.79 -14.81 -13.09
N ASN A 375 -2.15 -15.68 -12.14
CA ASN A 375 -1.32 -16.80 -11.66
C ASN A 375 0.04 -16.37 -11.10
N LEU A 376 0.08 -15.19 -10.44
CA LEU A 376 1.29 -14.61 -9.86
C LEU A 376 1.32 -14.69 -8.32
N VAL A 377 0.42 -15.47 -7.71
CA VAL A 377 0.42 -15.76 -6.27
C VAL A 377 0.75 -17.25 -6.09
N PRO A 378 2.03 -17.64 -6.08
CA PRO A 378 2.42 -19.02 -5.91
C PRO A 378 2.10 -19.54 -4.51
N THR A 379 2.02 -20.86 -4.38
CA THR A 379 1.89 -21.55 -3.10
C THR A 379 3.18 -22.28 -2.71
N ILE A 380 3.45 -22.34 -1.41
CA ILE A 380 4.55 -23.09 -0.81
C ILE A 380 3.99 -24.14 0.15
N ALA A 381 4.34 -25.41 -0.05
CA ALA A 381 3.87 -26.55 0.73
C ALA A 381 4.50 -26.58 2.14
N PRO A 382 3.94 -27.36 3.07
CA PRO A 382 4.52 -27.53 4.41
C PRO A 382 5.99 -27.97 4.36
N LYS A 383 6.83 -27.31 5.15
CA LYS A 383 8.30 -27.50 5.25
C LYS A 383 9.07 -27.30 3.94
N GLU A 384 8.39 -26.85 2.89
CA GLU A 384 9.00 -26.59 1.60
C GLU A 384 9.78 -25.29 1.64
N GLN A 385 10.79 -25.19 0.76
CA GLN A 385 11.64 -24.02 0.61
C GLN A 385 11.54 -23.42 -0.80
N ARG A 386 11.74 -22.10 -0.87
CA ARG A 386 11.87 -21.33 -2.11
C ARG A 386 13.11 -20.47 -2.03
N GLN A 387 13.92 -20.50 -3.09
CA GLN A 387 15.16 -19.72 -3.18
C GLN A 387 14.95 -18.51 -4.10
N PHE A 388 15.58 -17.40 -3.75
CA PHE A 388 15.59 -16.18 -4.54
C PHE A 388 17.02 -15.67 -4.65
N GLN A 389 17.52 -15.61 -5.88
CA GLN A 389 18.89 -15.21 -6.20
C GLN A 389 18.89 -13.96 -7.05
N ILE A 390 19.56 -12.92 -6.54
CA ILE A 390 19.66 -11.62 -7.19
C ILE A 390 21.10 -11.12 -7.07
N SER A 391 21.67 -10.61 -8.15
CA SER A 391 23.01 -10.03 -8.17
C SER A 391 22.97 -8.57 -8.59
N TYR A 392 23.75 -7.73 -7.92
CA TYR A 392 23.89 -6.30 -8.20
C TYR A 392 25.34 -6.00 -8.54
N SER A 393 25.58 -5.37 -9.68
CA SER A 393 26.93 -5.04 -10.14
C SER A 393 27.01 -3.62 -10.64
N LEU A 394 28.02 -2.87 -10.17
CA LEU A 394 28.37 -1.59 -10.77
C LEU A 394 29.04 -1.82 -12.13
N LEU A 395 28.55 -1.14 -13.17
CA LEU A 395 29.16 -1.07 -14.49
C LEU A 395 29.91 0.27 -14.58
N ALA A 396 31.18 0.27 -14.17
CA ALA A 396 31.95 1.48 -13.88
C ALA A 396 32.41 2.26 -15.13
N ASP A 397 32.34 1.64 -16.31
CA ASP A 397 32.78 2.22 -17.57
C ASP A 397 31.93 1.73 -18.75
N LYS A 398 32.16 2.33 -19.93
CA LYS A 398 31.48 1.99 -21.16
C LYS A 398 31.69 0.52 -21.59
N GLY A 399 32.88 -0.04 -21.38
CA GLY A 399 33.15 -1.43 -21.73
C GLY A 399 32.33 -2.41 -20.89
N ALA A 400 32.17 -2.11 -19.60
CA ALA A 400 31.31 -2.87 -18.70
C ALA A 400 29.82 -2.77 -19.10
N VAL A 401 29.34 -1.56 -19.45
CA VAL A 401 27.96 -1.36 -19.95
C VAL A 401 27.75 -2.12 -21.25
N ASP A 402 28.61 -1.93 -22.25
CA ASP A 402 28.49 -2.59 -23.56
C ASP A 402 28.52 -4.12 -23.44
N LYS A 403 29.33 -4.67 -22.52
CA LYS A 403 29.36 -6.11 -22.23
C LYS A 403 28.03 -6.61 -21.66
N ALA A 404 27.45 -5.89 -20.69
CA ALA A 404 26.17 -6.26 -20.09
C ALA A 404 25.02 -6.16 -21.12
N LEU A 405 25.01 -5.11 -21.96
CA LEU A 405 24.06 -4.98 -23.06
C LEU A 405 24.24 -6.10 -24.11
N GLY A 406 25.47 -6.56 -24.35
CA GLY A 406 25.75 -7.73 -25.17
C GLY A 406 25.14 -9.03 -24.60
N GLN A 407 25.15 -9.20 -23.28
CA GLN A 407 24.48 -10.32 -22.60
C GLN A 407 22.96 -10.22 -22.76
N ILE A 408 22.38 -9.03 -22.54
CA ILE A 408 20.94 -8.79 -22.78
C ILE A 408 20.56 -9.16 -24.22
N LYS A 409 21.34 -8.72 -25.21
CA LYS A 409 21.10 -9.04 -26.62
C LYS A 409 21.18 -10.54 -26.90
N THR A 410 22.15 -11.22 -26.28
CA THR A 410 22.30 -12.69 -26.39
C THR A 410 21.08 -13.40 -25.79
N ILE A 411 20.57 -12.94 -24.65
CA ILE A 411 19.36 -13.51 -24.05
C ILE A 411 18.13 -13.15 -24.87
N GLN A 412 17.97 -11.92 -25.39
CA GLN A 412 16.86 -11.59 -26.27
C GLN A 412 16.84 -12.50 -27.50
N ASP A 413 18.01 -12.80 -28.06
CA ASP A 413 18.21 -13.71 -29.20
C ASP A 413 17.32 -13.36 -30.41
N GLY A 414 17.13 -12.06 -30.66
CA GLY A 414 16.28 -11.56 -31.75
C GLY A 414 14.78 -11.82 -31.58
N ARG A 415 14.34 -12.41 -30.46
CA ARG A 415 12.91 -12.59 -30.14
C ARG A 415 12.25 -11.22 -30.02
N GLU A 416 10.98 -11.12 -30.41
CA GLU A 416 10.24 -9.86 -30.31
C GLU A 416 9.73 -9.60 -28.88
N THR A 417 9.59 -8.31 -28.58
CA THR A 417 8.92 -7.82 -27.36
C THR A 417 7.46 -7.53 -27.68
N GLU A 418 6.53 -8.22 -27.01
CA GLU A 418 5.10 -7.90 -27.07
C GLU A 418 4.81 -6.63 -26.25
N VAL A 419 4.41 -5.55 -26.90
CA VAL A 419 3.98 -4.31 -26.23
C VAL A 419 2.45 -4.29 -26.14
N ARG A 420 1.90 -4.56 -24.96
CA ARG A 420 0.45 -4.44 -24.72
C ARG A 420 0.09 -3.01 -24.34
N LYS A 421 -0.87 -2.45 -25.06
CA LYS A 421 -1.34 -1.07 -24.85
C LYS A 421 -2.23 -0.91 -23.62
N GLU A 422 -2.91 -2.00 -23.24
CA GLU A 422 -3.85 -2.01 -22.12
C GLU A 422 -3.18 -2.56 -20.85
N PRO A 423 -3.52 -2.02 -19.66
CA PRO A 423 -3.14 -2.60 -18.39
C PRO A 423 -3.62 -4.04 -18.25
N LEU A 424 -2.85 -4.84 -17.51
CA LEU A 424 -3.22 -6.24 -17.23
C LEU A 424 -4.41 -6.36 -16.27
N VAL A 425 -4.65 -5.30 -15.49
CA VAL A 425 -5.69 -5.21 -14.47
C VAL A 425 -6.38 -3.88 -14.66
N ASP A 426 -7.72 -3.90 -14.70
CA ASP A 426 -8.50 -2.68 -14.64
C ASP A 426 -8.49 -2.16 -13.20
N LEU A 427 -7.75 -1.06 -12.97
CA LEU A 427 -7.72 -0.40 -11.68
C LEU A 427 -8.75 0.73 -11.56
N THR A 428 -9.56 0.97 -12.60
CA THR A 428 -10.56 2.04 -12.65
C THR A 428 -11.89 1.64 -12.01
N THR A 429 -12.14 0.33 -11.85
CA THR A 429 -13.25 -0.18 -11.05
C THR A 429 -13.01 0.06 -9.55
N LEU A 430 -13.58 1.16 -9.05
CA LEU A 430 -14.16 1.52 -7.73
C LEU A 430 -13.68 0.88 -6.40
N GLU A 431 -12.95 -0.23 -6.37
CA GLU A 431 -12.44 -0.85 -5.15
C GLU A 431 -10.98 -0.50 -4.84
N ILE A 432 -10.34 0.40 -5.59
CA ILE A 432 -8.87 0.65 -5.50
C ILE A 432 -8.50 2.11 -5.22
N PHE A 433 -9.40 3.07 -5.45
CA PHE A 433 -9.07 4.49 -5.29
C PHE A 433 -8.68 4.89 -3.85
N ALA A 434 -9.04 4.09 -2.84
CA ALA A 434 -8.70 4.35 -1.44
C ALA A 434 -7.22 4.12 -1.04
N CYS A 435 -6.39 3.50 -1.90
CA CYS A 435 -5.10 2.97 -1.45
C CYS A 435 -3.86 3.44 -2.23
N LEU A 436 -3.99 4.28 -3.27
CA LEU A 436 -2.86 4.56 -4.17
C LEU A 436 -2.41 6.00 -4.35
N HIS A 437 -3.00 6.96 -3.64
CA HIS A 437 -2.51 8.33 -3.66
C HIS A 437 -2.42 8.87 -2.23
N PRO A 438 -1.23 9.18 -1.70
CA PRO A 438 -1.13 10.40 -0.92
C PRO A 438 -1.44 11.52 -1.91
N LEU A 439 -2.62 12.14 -1.78
CA LEU A 439 -2.95 13.37 -2.50
C LEU A 439 -1.77 14.35 -2.36
N ASN A 440 -1.04 14.59 -3.45
CA ASN A 440 -0.09 15.69 -3.53
C ASN A 440 -0.92 16.99 -3.47
N PRO A 441 -0.67 17.91 -2.53
CA PRO A 441 -1.48 19.12 -2.36
C PRO A 441 -1.08 20.21 -3.37
N SER A 442 -1.12 19.92 -4.67
CA SER A 442 -0.83 20.89 -5.74
C SER A 442 -1.93 21.07 -6.79
N LYS A 443 -3.10 20.46 -6.61
CA LYS A 443 -4.34 21.15 -6.96
C LYS A 443 -4.76 21.87 -5.69
N THR A 444 -4.95 23.19 -5.78
CA THR A 444 -5.67 24.00 -4.78
C THR A 444 -6.62 23.12 -3.98
N SER A 445 -6.49 23.07 -2.65
CA SER A 445 -7.46 22.44 -1.77
C SER A 445 -8.84 22.96 -2.14
N MET A 446 -9.54 22.25 -3.00
CA MET A 446 -10.97 22.37 -3.11
C MET A 446 -11.42 21.48 -1.96
N ASN A 447 -11.59 22.08 -0.78
CA ASN A 447 -12.36 21.45 0.29
C ASN A 447 -13.65 20.96 -0.37
N MET A 448 -13.87 19.65 -0.47
CA MET A 448 -15.13 19.11 -1.00
C MET A 448 -16.24 19.62 -0.11
N LYS A 449 -17.14 20.45 -0.65
CA LYS A 449 -18.25 21.04 0.10
C LYS A 449 -19.48 20.18 -0.08
N ILE A 450 -19.90 19.51 0.98
CA ILE A 450 -21.06 18.63 0.95
C ILE A 450 -22.17 19.25 1.78
N LEU A 451 -23.34 19.40 1.16
CA LEU A 451 -24.54 19.86 1.83
C LEU A 451 -25.36 18.65 2.30
N MET A 452 -25.71 18.57 3.57
CA MET A 452 -26.69 17.61 4.07
C MET A 452 -27.99 18.32 4.44
N VAL A 453 -29.12 17.83 3.92
CA VAL A 453 -30.44 18.44 4.09
C VAL A 453 -31.29 17.54 4.98
N LEU A 454 -31.61 18.00 6.19
CA LEU A 454 -32.45 17.29 7.16
C LEU A 454 -33.88 17.84 7.18
N THR A 455 -34.84 17.00 7.51
CA THR A 455 -36.24 17.42 7.75
C THR A 455 -36.35 18.35 8.96
N SER A 456 -37.39 19.18 8.97
CA SER A 456 -37.87 19.97 10.11
C SER A 456 -39.27 19.55 10.56
N HIS A 457 -39.76 18.40 10.08
CA HIS A 457 -41.06 17.83 10.40
C HIS A 457 -40.98 16.87 11.59
N ASP A 458 -41.80 17.08 12.62
CA ASP A 458 -41.70 16.38 13.91
C ASP A 458 -42.94 15.54 14.28
N GLN A 459 -43.95 15.44 13.42
CA GLN A 459 -45.21 14.73 13.70
C GLN A 459 -45.45 13.59 12.71
N LEU A 460 -45.82 12.42 13.20
CA LEU A 460 -46.09 11.27 12.34
C LEU A 460 -47.57 11.28 11.93
N GLY A 461 -47.90 12.09 10.93
CA GLY A 461 -49.28 12.35 10.51
C GLY A 461 -50.19 12.76 11.68
N ASP A 462 -51.43 12.26 11.69
CA ASP A 462 -52.40 12.54 12.75
C ASP A 462 -52.35 11.53 13.92
N THR A 463 -51.28 10.73 14.02
CA THR A 463 -51.17 9.66 15.04
C THR A 463 -50.88 10.18 16.46
N GLY A 464 -50.49 11.45 16.59
CA GLY A 464 -50.00 12.03 17.84
C GLY A 464 -48.59 11.59 18.24
N LYS A 465 -47.91 10.74 17.45
CA LYS A 465 -46.52 10.33 17.67
C LYS A 465 -45.54 11.32 17.03
N LYS A 466 -44.31 11.34 17.56
CA LYS A 466 -43.20 12.13 17.00
C LYS A 466 -42.48 11.35 15.90
N THR A 467 -41.86 12.09 14.98
CA THR A 467 -40.94 11.58 13.96
C THR A 467 -39.85 12.63 13.68
N GLY A 468 -39.01 12.39 12.70
CA GLY A 468 -37.92 13.27 12.31
C GLY A 468 -37.03 12.63 11.26
N PHE A 469 -35.75 12.99 11.27
CA PHE A 469 -34.73 12.24 10.55
C PHE A 469 -34.34 10.98 11.32
N TRP A 470 -33.81 9.96 10.62
CA TRP A 470 -33.29 8.74 11.24
C TRP A 470 -31.80 8.90 11.63
N LEU A 471 -31.43 8.64 12.88
CA LEU A 471 -30.09 8.95 13.44
C LEU A 471 -28.94 8.37 12.60
N GLU A 472 -28.98 7.08 12.32
CA GLU A 472 -27.95 6.38 11.53
C GLU A 472 -27.77 6.98 10.14
N GLU A 473 -28.87 7.39 9.51
CA GLU A 473 -28.88 7.95 8.15
C GLU A 473 -28.30 9.37 8.10
N PHE A 474 -28.15 10.01 9.25
CA PHE A 474 -27.36 11.23 9.39
C PHE A 474 -25.93 10.92 9.83
N ALA A 475 -25.75 10.18 10.93
CA ALA A 475 -24.46 9.96 11.58
C ALA A 475 -23.47 9.23 10.67
N ALA A 476 -23.90 8.14 10.02
CA ALA A 476 -23.01 7.36 9.18
C ALA A 476 -22.56 8.14 7.92
N PRO A 477 -23.46 8.78 7.13
CA PRO A 477 -23.04 9.66 6.04
C PRO A 477 -22.19 10.85 6.48
N TYR A 478 -22.55 11.50 7.60
CA TYR A 478 -21.79 12.62 8.14
C TYR A 478 -20.33 12.23 8.38
N TYR A 479 -20.09 11.08 9.02
CA TYR A 479 -18.72 10.63 9.27
C TYR A 479 -18.01 10.09 8.03
N VAL A 480 -18.72 9.44 7.09
CA VAL A 480 -18.14 9.10 5.79
C VAL A 480 -17.59 10.34 5.09
N PHE A 481 -18.33 11.45 5.08
CA PHE A 481 -17.89 12.71 4.49
C PHE A 481 -16.78 13.40 5.30
N LYS A 482 -16.92 13.48 6.62
CA LYS A 482 -15.92 14.10 7.50
C LYS A 482 -14.59 13.38 7.47
N ASP A 483 -14.59 12.05 7.45
CA ASP A 483 -13.38 11.23 7.41
C ASP A 483 -12.71 11.28 6.03
N ALA A 484 -13.46 11.63 4.98
CA ALA A 484 -12.94 12.01 3.65
C ALA A 484 -12.47 13.48 3.57
N ASN A 485 -12.39 14.18 4.71
CA ASN A 485 -11.96 15.57 4.82
C ASN A 485 -12.85 16.57 4.05
N ALA A 486 -14.13 16.24 3.86
CA ALA A 486 -15.12 17.15 3.29
C ALA A 486 -15.58 18.20 4.32
N GLU A 487 -15.84 19.41 3.82
CA GLU A 487 -16.55 20.46 4.56
C GLU A 487 -18.05 20.17 4.48
N VAL A 488 -18.62 19.66 5.57
CA VAL A 488 -20.04 19.31 5.65
C VAL A 488 -20.84 20.46 6.23
N THR A 489 -21.81 20.97 5.46
CA THR A 489 -22.78 21.97 5.91
C THR A 489 -24.14 21.31 6.12
N LEU A 490 -24.77 21.55 7.27
CA LEU A 490 -26.09 21.02 7.59
C LEU A 490 -27.15 22.10 7.45
N VAL A 491 -28.24 21.79 6.75
CA VAL A 491 -29.40 22.68 6.62
C VAL A 491 -30.69 21.93 6.86
N SER A 492 -31.73 22.66 7.22
CA SER A 492 -33.10 22.16 7.29
C SER A 492 -34.09 23.25 6.90
N PRO A 493 -35.34 22.93 6.51
CA PRO A 493 -36.34 23.94 6.13
C PRO A 493 -36.52 25.07 7.14
N LYS A 494 -36.46 24.77 8.45
CA LYS A 494 -36.63 25.76 9.53
C LYS A 494 -35.31 26.24 10.15
N GLY A 495 -34.16 25.66 9.78
CA GLY A 495 -32.90 25.87 10.47
C GLY A 495 -32.93 25.40 11.94
N GLY A 496 -31.83 25.61 12.67
CA GLY A 496 -31.72 25.20 14.08
C GLY A 496 -31.63 23.67 14.24
N GLN A 497 -32.10 23.12 15.35
CA GLN A 497 -32.05 21.69 15.63
C GLN A 497 -33.16 20.94 14.86
N PRO A 498 -32.83 20.06 13.90
CA PRO A 498 -33.82 19.23 13.24
C PRO A 498 -34.35 18.17 14.23
N PRO A 499 -35.64 17.79 14.13
CA PRO A 499 -36.24 16.77 14.98
C PRO A 499 -35.69 15.39 14.65
N LEU A 500 -35.33 14.63 15.68
CA LEU A 500 -34.90 13.24 15.58
C LEU A 500 -36.12 12.32 15.68
N ASP A 501 -36.22 11.29 14.86
CA ASP A 501 -37.21 10.22 15.09
C ASP A 501 -36.81 9.42 16.34
N PRO A 502 -37.64 9.41 17.41
CA PRO A 502 -37.27 8.75 18.67
C PRO A 502 -36.94 7.27 18.51
N LYS A 503 -37.52 6.57 17.53
CA LYS A 503 -37.23 5.15 17.30
C LYS A 503 -35.80 4.91 16.84
N SER A 504 -35.22 5.89 16.14
CA SER A 504 -33.84 5.80 15.66
C SER A 504 -32.80 6.01 16.76
N ASP A 505 -33.23 6.40 17.96
CA ASP A 505 -32.37 6.53 19.15
C ASP A 505 -32.57 5.37 20.16
N GLU A 506 -33.43 4.39 19.84
CA GLU A 506 -33.61 3.21 20.68
C GLU A 506 -32.34 2.33 20.66
N PRO A 507 -32.05 1.55 21.73
CA PRO A 507 -30.79 0.81 21.85
C PRO A 507 -30.50 -0.19 20.72
N ASP A 508 -31.53 -0.74 20.09
CA ASP A 508 -31.44 -1.69 18.97
C ASP A 508 -31.26 -1.01 17.60
N ALA A 509 -31.42 0.32 17.53
CA ALA A 509 -31.16 1.13 16.35
C ALA A 509 -29.74 1.74 16.33
N GLN A 510 -28.95 1.54 17.40
CA GLN A 510 -27.61 2.12 17.53
C GLN A 510 -26.55 1.37 16.72
N THR A 511 -25.61 2.13 16.17
CA THR A 511 -24.45 1.65 15.41
C THR A 511 -23.16 2.26 15.97
N ALA A 512 -22.00 1.88 15.41
CA ALA A 512 -20.74 2.49 15.81
C ALA A 512 -20.72 3.99 15.51
N GLU A 513 -21.37 4.42 14.44
CA GLU A 513 -21.45 5.80 13.96
C GLU A 513 -22.41 6.64 14.81
N THR A 514 -23.56 6.10 15.22
CA THR A 514 -24.45 6.80 16.17
C THR A 514 -23.81 6.91 17.55
N GLU A 515 -23.10 5.88 18.02
CA GLU A 515 -22.34 5.94 19.26
C GLU A 515 -21.18 6.94 19.20
N ARG A 516 -20.53 7.05 18.04
CA ARG A 516 -19.50 8.09 17.79
C ARG A 516 -20.14 9.47 17.85
N PHE A 517 -21.29 9.66 17.20
CA PHE A 517 -22.03 10.92 17.22
C PHE A 517 -22.44 11.33 18.64
N ALA A 518 -22.92 10.39 19.45
CA ALA A 518 -23.28 10.64 20.85
C ALA A 518 -22.11 11.15 21.72
N LYS A 519 -20.86 10.86 21.33
CA LYS A 519 -19.64 11.27 22.03
C LYS A 519 -18.97 12.50 21.40
N ASP A 520 -19.46 12.98 20.25
CA ASP A 520 -18.88 14.08 19.49
C ASP A 520 -19.65 15.38 19.74
N ALA A 521 -19.17 16.15 20.73
CA ALA A 521 -19.79 17.41 21.12
C ALA A 521 -19.78 18.47 20.02
N ASP A 522 -18.86 18.39 19.05
CA ASP A 522 -18.80 19.37 17.97
C ASP A 522 -19.78 19.01 16.85
N ALA A 523 -19.88 17.74 16.47
CA ALA A 523 -20.92 17.28 15.54
C ALA A 523 -22.34 17.57 16.08
N GLN A 524 -22.56 17.37 17.38
CA GLN A 524 -23.83 17.72 18.03
C GLN A 524 -24.13 19.23 17.96
N LYS A 525 -23.13 20.10 18.13
CA LYS A 525 -23.32 21.56 17.95
C LYS A 525 -23.64 21.91 16.51
N VAL A 526 -23.00 21.27 15.52
CA VAL A 526 -23.31 21.51 14.11
C VAL A 526 -24.75 21.10 13.81
N LEU A 527 -25.20 19.93 14.29
CA LEU A 527 -26.59 19.48 14.14
C LEU A 527 -27.58 20.42 14.85
N ALA A 528 -27.25 20.94 16.03
CA ALA A 528 -28.12 21.85 16.76
C ALA A 528 -28.30 23.22 16.10
N ASN A 529 -27.46 23.56 15.13
CA ASN A 529 -27.42 24.87 14.50
C ASN A 529 -27.44 24.77 12.96
N THR A 530 -28.36 23.96 12.39
CA THR A 530 -28.50 23.88 10.93
C THR A 530 -28.88 25.24 10.31
N GLY A 531 -28.36 25.51 9.11
CA GLY A 531 -28.77 26.68 8.32
C GLY A 531 -30.18 26.54 7.74
N LEU A 532 -30.74 27.63 7.26
CA LEU A 532 -32.02 27.64 6.55
C LEU A 532 -31.86 27.10 5.13
N LEU A 533 -32.67 26.10 4.75
CA LEU A 533 -32.65 25.55 3.39
C LEU A 533 -32.94 26.62 2.32
N SER A 534 -33.79 27.61 2.62
CA SER A 534 -34.15 28.68 1.70
C SER A 534 -33.01 29.65 1.38
N GLU A 535 -31.93 29.64 2.16
CA GLU A 535 -30.74 30.49 1.98
C GLU A 535 -29.60 29.79 1.24
N VAL A 536 -29.79 28.51 0.89
CA VAL A 536 -28.77 27.68 0.22
C VAL A 536 -28.65 28.04 -1.26
N ASN A 537 -27.40 28.15 -1.72
CA ASN A 537 -27.08 28.20 -3.14
C ASN A 537 -26.35 26.92 -3.58
N ALA A 538 -26.95 26.17 -4.52
CA ALA A 538 -26.40 24.92 -5.05
C ALA A 538 -25.00 25.06 -5.69
N ALA A 539 -24.63 26.27 -6.14
CA ALA A 539 -23.32 26.53 -6.73
C ALA A 539 -22.18 26.39 -5.71
N ASP A 540 -22.45 26.60 -4.42
CA ASP A 540 -21.44 26.65 -3.35
C ASP A 540 -21.00 25.26 -2.86
N PHE A 541 -21.68 24.21 -3.31
CA PHE A 541 -21.49 22.83 -2.86
C PHE A 541 -21.19 21.90 -4.03
N ASP A 542 -20.36 20.90 -3.80
CA ASP A 542 -19.98 19.92 -4.82
C ASP A 542 -20.97 18.75 -4.86
N ALA A 543 -21.56 18.37 -3.72
CA ALA A 543 -22.61 17.36 -3.61
C ALA A 543 -23.69 17.74 -2.59
N VAL A 544 -24.86 17.11 -2.71
CA VAL A 544 -25.93 17.17 -1.72
C VAL A 544 -26.35 15.77 -1.27
N PHE A 545 -26.68 15.62 0.01
CA PHE A 545 -27.12 14.35 0.59
C PHE A 545 -28.37 14.56 1.47
N TYR A 546 -29.35 13.68 1.34
CA TYR A 546 -30.59 13.71 2.10
C TYR A 546 -30.71 12.43 2.95
N PRO A 547 -30.49 12.53 4.28
CA PRO A 547 -30.93 11.51 5.23
C PRO A 547 -32.45 11.32 5.17
N GLY A 548 -32.91 10.10 5.40
CA GLY A 548 -34.33 9.76 5.52
C GLY A 548 -34.83 9.87 6.95
N GLY A 549 -35.57 8.86 7.41
CA GLY A 549 -36.60 8.97 8.45
C GLY A 549 -37.95 9.37 7.83
N HIS A 550 -39.07 9.29 8.55
CA HIS A 550 -40.39 9.53 7.93
C HIS A 550 -40.68 11.03 7.67
N GLY A 551 -40.07 11.96 8.41
CA GLY A 551 -40.33 13.40 8.30
C GLY A 551 -40.20 14.03 6.88
N PRO A 552 -39.16 13.71 6.07
CA PRO A 552 -39.00 14.19 4.69
C PRO A 552 -40.23 14.05 3.79
N LEU A 553 -41.11 13.09 4.03
CA LEU A 553 -42.31 12.88 3.21
C LEU A 553 -43.34 14.01 3.36
N TRP A 554 -43.33 14.74 4.48
CA TRP A 554 -44.27 15.84 4.73
C TRP A 554 -43.72 17.22 4.41
N ASP A 555 -42.42 17.45 4.59
CA ASP A 555 -41.81 18.75 4.34
C ASP A 555 -40.91 18.76 3.10
N LEU A 556 -39.82 17.99 3.08
CA LEU A 556 -38.82 18.07 2.02
C LEU A 556 -39.38 17.70 0.64
N ALA A 557 -40.32 16.76 0.55
CA ALA A 557 -40.99 16.38 -0.70
C ALA A 557 -41.94 17.45 -1.25
N GLU A 558 -42.35 18.39 -0.40
CA GLU A 558 -43.34 19.42 -0.69
C GLU A 558 -42.72 20.83 -0.73
N ASP A 559 -41.51 20.98 -0.19
CA ASP A 559 -40.80 22.26 -0.08
C ASP A 559 -40.23 22.71 -1.44
N PRO A 560 -40.60 23.91 -1.92
CA PRO A 560 -40.15 24.39 -3.23
C PRO A 560 -38.64 24.68 -3.30
N HIS A 561 -37.98 24.99 -2.16
CA HIS A 561 -36.53 25.17 -2.12
C HIS A 561 -35.81 23.82 -2.20
N SER A 562 -36.32 22.79 -1.52
CA SER A 562 -35.81 21.41 -1.62
C SER A 562 -35.90 20.90 -3.06
N ILE A 563 -37.05 21.08 -3.71
CA ILE A 563 -37.26 20.68 -5.11
C ILE A 563 -36.27 21.42 -6.02
N ALA A 564 -36.21 22.75 -5.92
CA ALA A 564 -35.33 23.57 -6.76
C ALA A 564 -33.84 23.25 -6.54
N LEU A 565 -33.46 22.89 -5.31
CA LEU A 565 -32.09 22.50 -4.98
C LEU A 565 -31.68 21.24 -5.73
N ILE A 566 -32.48 20.17 -5.67
CA ILE A 566 -32.17 18.91 -6.38
C ILE A 566 -32.19 19.13 -7.90
N GLU A 567 -33.14 19.91 -8.43
CA GLU A 567 -33.15 20.29 -9.85
C GLU A 567 -31.88 21.04 -10.26
N ALA A 568 -31.37 21.92 -9.41
CA ALA A 568 -30.11 22.65 -9.66
C ALA A 568 -28.89 21.71 -9.65
N PHE A 569 -28.81 20.76 -8.70
CA PHE A 569 -27.75 19.75 -8.67
C PHE A 569 -27.79 18.83 -9.90
N ALA A 570 -28.97 18.32 -10.25
CA ALA A 570 -29.16 17.51 -11.44
C ALA A 570 -28.82 18.29 -12.73
N LYS A 571 -29.21 19.57 -12.81
CA LYS A 571 -28.89 20.44 -13.94
C LYS A 571 -27.38 20.67 -14.08
N ALA A 572 -26.67 20.79 -12.96
CA ALA A 572 -25.23 21.01 -12.90
C ALA A 572 -24.39 19.72 -13.00
N ASP A 573 -25.02 18.57 -13.19
CA ASP A 573 -24.38 17.25 -13.20
C ASP A 573 -23.54 16.98 -11.93
N LYS A 574 -24.07 17.41 -10.77
CA LYS A 574 -23.45 17.22 -9.47
C LYS A 574 -24.04 16.03 -8.71
N PRO A 575 -23.24 15.28 -7.95
CA PRO A 575 -23.72 14.16 -7.14
C PRO A 575 -24.84 14.58 -6.17
N HIS A 576 -25.91 13.79 -6.12
CA HIS A 576 -26.99 13.96 -5.16
C HIS A 576 -27.47 12.60 -4.65
N GLY A 577 -27.34 12.39 -3.34
CA GLY A 577 -27.66 11.14 -2.66
C GLY A 577 -28.88 11.25 -1.77
N LEU A 578 -29.76 10.24 -1.79
CA LEU A 578 -30.95 10.18 -0.93
C LEU A 578 -31.12 8.74 -0.41
N VAL A 579 -31.39 8.56 0.87
CA VAL A 579 -31.56 7.22 1.48
C VAL A 579 -32.92 7.06 2.16
N CYS A 580 -33.42 5.82 2.20
CA CYS A 580 -34.61 5.42 2.95
C CYS A 580 -35.87 6.12 2.43
N HIS A 581 -36.52 6.97 3.22
CA HIS A 581 -37.67 7.75 2.78
C HIS A 581 -37.32 8.97 1.92
N ALA A 582 -36.06 9.45 1.99
CA ALA A 582 -35.64 10.66 1.27
C ALA A 582 -35.77 10.58 -0.27
N PRO A 583 -35.58 9.43 -0.95
CA PRO A 583 -35.95 9.28 -2.35
C PRO A 583 -37.39 9.71 -2.68
N GLY A 584 -38.32 9.69 -1.72
CA GLY A 584 -39.67 10.25 -1.86
C GLY A 584 -39.69 11.75 -2.17
N VAL A 585 -38.63 12.50 -1.81
CA VAL A 585 -38.45 13.92 -2.13
C VAL A 585 -38.38 14.16 -3.64
N LEU A 586 -37.99 13.14 -4.42
CA LEU A 586 -37.93 13.23 -5.89
C LEU A 586 -39.30 13.31 -6.56
N ARG A 587 -40.40 13.16 -5.80
CA ARG A 587 -41.78 13.09 -6.34
C ARG A 587 -42.15 14.25 -7.26
N LYS A 588 -41.63 15.45 -6.96
CA LYS A 588 -41.93 16.69 -7.69
C LYS A 588 -40.73 17.26 -8.44
N VAL A 589 -39.58 16.61 -8.39
CA VAL A 589 -38.33 17.05 -9.00
C VAL A 589 -38.32 16.70 -10.49
N LYS A 590 -38.00 17.67 -11.34
CA LYS A 590 -37.96 17.48 -12.79
C LYS A 590 -36.54 17.55 -13.36
N ALA A 591 -36.29 16.76 -14.40
CA ALA A 591 -35.10 16.91 -15.22
C ALA A 591 -35.20 18.17 -16.12
N GLN A 592 -34.08 18.54 -16.77
CA GLN A 592 -34.03 19.70 -17.66
C GLN A 592 -35.06 19.65 -18.81
N ASN A 593 -35.49 18.44 -19.21
CA ASN A 593 -36.50 18.23 -20.25
C ASN A 593 -37.95 18.40 -19.74
N GLY A 594 -38.15 18.71 -18.45
CA GLY A 594 -39.45 18.90 -17.81
C GLY A 594 -40.15 17.61 -17.37
N GLU A 595 -39.57 16.44 -17.64
CA GLU A 595 -40.06 15.14 -17.16
C GLU A 595 -39.62 14.87 -15.71
N PRO A 596 -40.26 13.94 -14.97
CA PRO A 596 -39.77 13.52 -13.67
C PRO A 596 -38.30 13.10 -13.72
N LEU A 597 -37.49 13.55 -12.76
CA LEU A 597 -36.03 13.31 -12.76
C LEU A 597 -35.70 11.81 -12.79
N VAL A 598 -36.53 10.98 -12.15
CA VAL A 598 -36.36 9.53 -12.00
C VAL A 598 -36.81 8.73 -13.23
N LYS A 599 -37.49 9.35 -14.20
CA LYS A 599 -38.06 8.62 -15.34
C LYS A 599 -36.96 7.92 -16.15
N GLY A 600 -37.06 6.58 -16.26
CA GLY A 600 -36.10 5.74 -16.96
C GLY A 600 -34.75 5.54 -16.25
N ARG A 601 -34.61 6.01 -15.00
CA ARG A 601 -33.39 5.82 -14.19
C ARG A 601 -33.58 4.68 -13.20
N ARG A 602 -32.50 3.99 -12.88
CA ARG A 602 -32.46 2.98 -11.81
C ARG A 602 -32.52 3.68 -10.46
N VAL A 603 -33.52 3.35 -9.65
CA VAL A 603 -33.75 3.97 -8.34
C VAL A 603 -34.17 2.95 -7.29
N THR A 604 -33.95 3.27 -6.03
CA THR A 604 -34.49 2.54 -4.87
C THR A 604 -34.90 3.53 -3.78
N GLY A 605 -35.45 3.02 -2.68
CA GLY A 605 -35.91 3.78 -1.52
C GLY A 605 -36.59 2.83 -0.54
N PHE A 606 -37.18 3.36 0.52
CA PHE A 606 -37.86 2.53 1.52
C PHE A 606 -38.99 1.75 0.86
N THR A 607 -38.95 0.43 1.03
CA THR A 607 -39.84 -0.46 0.32
C THR A 607 -41.23 -0.48 0.94
N ASN A 608 -42.24 -0.84 0.15
CA ASN A 608 -43.59 -1.02 0.68
C ASN A 608 -43.64 -2.11 1.76
N THR A 609 -42.78 -3.13 1.63
CA THR A 609 -42.69 -4.26 2.57
C THR A 609 -42.08 -3.83 3.91
N GLU A 610 -41.03 -3.00 3.89
CA GLU A 610 -40.49 -2.38 5.10
C GLU A 610 -41.48 -1.40 5.74
N GLU A 611 -42.24 -0.63 4.94
CA GLU A 611 -43.27 0.30 5.43
C GLU A 611 -44.45 -0.43 6.11
N GLU A 612 -44.89 -1.54 5.51
CA GLU A 612 -45.89 -2.44 6.10
C GLU A 612 -45.36 -3.05 7.41
N ALA A 613 -44.10 -3.50 7.44
CA ALA A 613 -43.48 -4.10 8.61
C ALA A 613 -43.41 -3.13 9.81
N VAL A 614 -43.25 -1.82 9.57
CA VAL A 614 -43.30 -0.80 10.64
C VAL A 614 -44.72 -0.29 10.93
N GLY A 615 -45.72 -0.75 10.18
CA GLY A 615 -47.14 -0.48 10.39
C GLY A 615 -47.57 0.95 10.04
N LEU A 616 -46.91 1.58 9.05
CA LEU A 616 -47.11 2.99 8.73
C LEU A 616 -47.62 3.25 7.31
N THR A 617 -47.96 2.19 6.55
CA THR A 617 -48.50 2.26 5.19
C THR A 617 -49.68 3.23 5.04
N GLU A 618 -50.62 3.22 5.99
CA GLU A 618 -51.82 4.07 6.00
C GLU A 618 -51.60 5.43 6.71
N VAL A 619 -50.38 5.69 7.18
CA VAL A 619 -50.01 6.90 7.93
C VAL A 619 -49.20 7.86 7.06
N VAL A 620 -48.27 7.32 6.27
CA VAL A 620 -47.42 8.13 5.38
C VAL A 620 -48.26 8.79 4.28
N PRO A 621 -47.90 10.00 3.81
CA PRO A 621 -48.68 10.72 2.81
C PRO A 621 -48.63 10.06 1.43
N PHE A 622 -47.63 9.21 1.20
CA PHE A 622 -47.47 8.36 0.03
C PHE A 622 -46.40 7.30 0.29
N LEU A 623 -46.44 6.20 -0.46
CA LEU A 623 -45.42 5.16 -0.43
C LEU A 623 -44.29 5.48 -1.41
N VAL A 624 -43.03 5.41 -0.94
CA VAL A 624 -41.85 5.81 -1.72
C VAL A 624 -41.66 4.91 -2.94
N GLU A 625 -41.73 3.58 -2.76
CA GLU A 625 -41.62 2.60 -3.84
C GLU A 625 -42.69 2.83 -4.93
N ASP A 626 -43.95 3.08 -4.55
CA ASP A 626 -45.03 3.31 -5.51
C ASP A 626 -44.84 4.61 -6.28
N VAL A 627 -44.54 5.70 -5.58
CA VAL A 627 -44.33 7.01 -6.22
C VAL A 627 -43.17 6.98 -7.22
N LEU A 628 -42.05 6.34 -6.87
CA LEU A 628 -40.91 6.23 -7.78
C LEU A 628 -41.26 5.43 -9.05
N LYS A 629 -42.05 4.36 -8.93
CA LYS A 629 -42.56 3.59 -10.07
C LYS A 629 -43.56 4.38 -10.91
N GLU A 630 -44.50 5.09 -10.28
CA GLU A 630 -45.49 5.93 -10.96
C GLU A 630 -44.84 7.02 -11.82
N LEU A 631 -43.70 7.56 -11.37
CA LEU A 631 -42.91 8.54 -12.10
C LEU A 631 -42.04 7.94 -13.22
N GLY A 632 -42.10 6.61 -13.39
CA GLY A 632 -41.39 5.87 -14.42
C GLY A 632 -39.95 5.50 -14.05
N GLY A 633 -39.60 5.51 -12.77
CA GLY A 633 -38.32 4.99 -12.29
C GLY A 633 -38.24 3.46 -12.42
N ASP A 634 -37.07 2.96 -12.80
CA ASP A 634 -36.74 1.54 -12.79
C ASP A 634 -36.39 1.13 -11.34
N TYR A 635 -37.45 0.98 -10.54
CA TYR A 635 -37.34 0.70 -9.13
C TYR A 635 -36.90 -0.74 -8.87
N SER A 636 -35.85 -0.92 -8.08
CA SER A 636 -35.45 -2.23 -7.55
C SER A 636 -35.22 -2.18 -6.05
N LYS A 637 -35.35 -3.34 -5.40
CA LYS A 637 -35.11 -3.52 -3.97
C LYS A 637 -34.34 -4.81 -3.69
N GLY A 638 -33.54 -4.78 -2.63
CA GLY A 638 -32.98 -5.96 -1.99
C GLY A 638 -33.93 -6.56 -0.98
N ASP A 639 -33.42 -7.48 -0.15
CA ASP A 639 -34.17 -7.99 0.99
C ASP A 639 -34.43 -6.85 2.00
N ASP A 640 -35.57 -6.89 2.69
CA ASP A 640 -35.90 -5.89 3.72
C ASP A 640 -34.76 -5.78 4.74
N TRP A 641 -34.42 -4.54 5.14
CA TRP A 641 -33.34 -4.20 6.08
C TRP A 641 -31.91 -4.49 5.59
N SER A 642 -31.74 -5.08 4.39
CA SER A 642 -30.43 -5.31 3.79
C SER A 642 -29.90 -4.08 3.07
N ILE A 643 -28.58 -4.03 2.86
CA ILE A 643 -27.94 -2.96 2.11
C ILE A 643 -28.31 -3.08 0.63
N HIS A 644 -28.96 -2.05 0.09
CA HIS A 644 -29.23 -1.93 -1.35
C HIS A 644 -29.10 -0.46 -1.77
N VAL A 645 -28.14 -0.20 -2.66
CA VAL A 645 -27.82 1.14 -3.16
C VAL A 645 -27.72 1.08 -4.68
N LEU A 646 -28.31 2.07 -5.35
CA LEU A 646 -28.21 2.23 -6.79
C LEU A 646 -27.62 3.59 -7.12
N THR A 647 -26.66 3.58 -8.05
CA THR A 647 -26.06 4.77 -8.63
C THR A 647 -26.39 4.81 -10.13
N ASP A 648 -27.08 5.87 -10.56
CA ASP A 648 -27.47 6.12 -11.96
C ASP A 648 -27.03 7.54 -12.38
N GLY A 649 -25.88 7.60 -13.09
CA GLY A 649 -25.19 8.84 -13.36
C GLY A 649 -24.72 9.50 -12.06
N LYS A 650 -25.29 10.66 -11.73
CA LYS A 650 -25.00 11.41 -10.49
C LYS A 650 -26.07 11.29 -9.41
N LEU A 651 -27.13 10.52 -9.67
CA LEU A 651 -28.18 10.23 -8.70
C LEU A 651 -27.81 8.95 -7.95
N VAL A 652 -27.73 9.04 -6.62
CA VAL A 652 -27.52 7.89 -5.72
C VAL A 652 -28.76 7.73 -4.86
N THR A 653 -29.34 6.53 -4.83
CA THR A 653 -30.47 6.20 -3.96
C THR A 653 -30.17 4.95 -3.14
N GLY A 654 -30.47 4.98 -1.83
CA GLY A 654 -30.33 3.84 -0.93
C GLY A 654 -31.66 3.43 -0.30
N GLN A 655 -31.85 2.14 -0.06
CA GLN A 655 -33.13 1.56 0.33
C GLN A 655 -33.59 1.91 1.76
N ASN A 656 -32.69 1.86 2.75
CA ASN A 656 -33.06 1.84 4.18
C ASN A 656 -31.87 2.32 5.06
N PRO A 657 -31.98 2.36 6.40
CA PRO A 657 -30.90 2.85 7.25
C PRO A 657 -29.55 2.17 7.03
N ALA A 658 -29.54 0.84 6.83
CA ALA A 658 -28.33 0.06 6.57
C ALA A 658 -27.60 0.48 5.29
N SER A 659 -28.33 1.09 4.35
CA SER A 659 -27.80 1.56 3.07
C SER A 659 -27.14 2.94 3.13
N SER A 660 -27.25 3.67 4.25
CA SER A 660 -26.83 5.06 4.38
C SER A 660 -25.32 5.28 4.19
N ALA A 661 -24.50 4.48 4.88
CA ALA A 661 -23.04 4.56 4.78
C ALA A 661 -22.54 4.26 3.35
N GLN A 662 -23.13 3.27 2.68
CA GLN A 662 -22.76 2.92 1.31
C GLN A 662 -23.21 4.00 0.32
N ALA A 663 -24.42 4.55 0.46
CA ALA A 663 -24.88 5.66 -0.38
C ALA A 663 -23.99 6.90 -0.25
N ALA A 664 -23.50 7.22 0.95
CA ALA A 664 -22.55 8.31 1.15
C ALA A 664 -21.19 8.05 0.47
N LYS A 665 -20.69 6.81 0.53
CA LYS A 665 -19.44 6.40 -0.17
C LYS A 665 -19.59 6.49 -1.69
N ASP A 666 -20.74 6.10 -2.21
CA ASP A 666 -21.06 6.22 -3.63
C ASP A 666 -21.09 7.70 -4.07
N VAL A 667 -21.68 8.59 -3.25
CA VAL A 667 -21.65 10.04 -3.50
C VAL A 667 -20.21 10.60 -3.52
N LEU A 668 -19.36 10.21 -2.57
CA LEU A 668 -17.95 10.62 -2.56
C LEU A 668 -17.20 10.14 -3.79
N THR A 669 -17.45 8.91 -4.23
CA THR A 669 -16.82 8.37 -5.45
C THR A 669 -17.14 9.25 -6.67
N LEU A 670 -18.35 9.79 -6.74
CA LEU A 670 -18.76 10.65 -7.86
C LEU A 670 -18.11 12.04 -7.84
N LEU A 671 -17.42 12.44 -6.76
CA LEU A 671 -16.72 13.73 -6.62
C LEU A 671 -15.26 13.69 -7.10
N GLY A 672 -14.68 12.51 -7.30
CA GLY A 672 -13.30 12.33 -7.79
C GLY A 672 -12.35 11.93 -6.69
#